data_AF-A0A4P6ES45-F1
#
_entry.id   AF-A0A4P6ES45-F1
#
_cell.length_a   1.000
_cell.length_b   1.000
_cell.length_c   1.000
_cell.angle_alpha   90.00
_cell.angle_beta   90.00
_cell.angle_gamma   90.00
#
_symmetry.space_group_name_H-M   'P 1'
#
loop_
_entity.id
_entity.type
_entity.pdbx_description
1 polymer ?
#
loop_
_entity_poly.entity_id
_entity_poly.type
_entity_poly.pdbx_seq_one_letter_code
_entity_poly.pdbx_strand_id
1 'polypeptide(L)'
;MQSTGSWQRESGAFFLKGVRIMKKSRIAAGLGLVIVAAAVAAVAYWHGAAKKEGIRWPQNQALPSFPKPADRLDLISLNTALVYEGEGSGYGQTTGKADGGSWHAVAGTDKAGELIMDVKGITEVPAGETKADFQLSVDQFADENGVVAKLEVIDQQTGKTLGSLEVSNWDFQQENASQTFEVPLTAPDSPHPLELRVMWTGKSSLRLYSVTFQSPRKADEAAMFETLRGVVNSAEPRIYDEDKSGTYWLDALGLSYTRVKDNWQLMDKYRKEVKGIVVYDPDVPDTYNLATTIAGLKKAVVAAPSLLEKLTGEPYKLPIVEDLRGKYKSNIEVYDDLYSRYWSQTTHKVLVGLSPDLKTNLREYAMGIKAAVVWLNPAVPEEEALLNKFMKDMPYGTGLYLGWWPDEQQGVTKTSEFGLATVAADYSSNLSVLSGTSRNITLPKPPVKPPLENKVYLTYIVSDGDNLQYIEGTLPKLWDNPDRGKIPLGWTVSPLMADAMPGVLDYLNRTATDNDVLISGPSGMGYTYPNLWTDQKGLDQFFARTNTYMSRAGMNVLTVWNTVVGPTNPNVGQSIAEHAPSLLGFTSQGNTGVISVYNDSMPGQELQKGYGSSEPDLTTYVEDAMKTWDHNTPLFVGIQAQPWSVSYQDFEQAYDYFKDNKDIAIVRPDVYFELMRESKHLPVHPEP
;
A
#
# COMPACT_ATOMS: atom_id res chain seq x y z
N MET A 1 37.01 -65.88 21.75
CA MET A 1 37.36 -66.84 22.81
C MET A 1 37.76 -66.00 24.01
N GLN A 2 37.03 -65.94 25.12
CA GLN A 2 36.56 -67.01 26.01
C GLN A 2 35.06 -66.83 26.30
N SER A 3 34.21 -67.81 25.95
CA SER A 3 33.65 -68.88 26.80
C SER A 3 32.58 -68.36 27.78
N THR A 4 31.38 -68.90 27.95
CA THR A 4 30.73 -70.18 27.59
C THR A 4 29.32 -70.11 28.18
N GLY A 5 28.32 -70.80 27.62
CA GLY A 5 27.05 -71.02 28.34
C GLY A 5 25.85 -71.45 27.50
N SER A 6 25.87 -72.68 26.99
CA SER A 6 24.73 -73.46 26.46
C SER A 6 23.78 -73.89 27.60
N TRP A 7 22.49 -74.21 27.39
CA TRP A 7 21.92 -75.53 26.99
C TRP A 7 20.37 -75.38 26.92
N GLN A 8 19.70 -75.74 25.80
CA GLN A 8 18.94 -77.00 25.53
C GLN A 8 17.68 -77.24 26.38
N ARG A 9 16.50 -77.26 25.73
CA ARG A 9 15.66 -78.43 25.36
C ARG A 9 14.92 -79.08 26.53
N GLU A 10 13.60 -79.20 26.41
CA GLU A 10 12.93 -80.51 26.50
C GLU A 10 11.47 -80.47 26.00
N SER A 11 11.02 -81.67 25.66
CA SER A 11 9.91 -82.07 24.80
C SER A 11 8.89 -82.93 25.55
N GLY A 12 7.65 -83.01 25.07
CA GLY A 12 6.65 -84.04 25.44
C GLY A 12 5.24 -83.43 25.59
N ALA A 13 4.27 -83.61 24.68
CA ALA A 13 3.52 -84.79 24.23
C ALA A 13 2.15 -84.99 24.96
N PHE A 14 1.13 -85.36 24.16
CA PHE A 14 -0.16 -86.05 24.44
C PHE A 14 -1.54 -85.33 24.34
N PHE A 15 -2.28 -85.75 23.29
CA PHE A 15 -3.70 -86.13 23.09
C PHE A 15 -4.93 -85.43 23.75
N LEU A 16 -5.79 -84.89 22.87
CA LEU A 16 -7.24 -85.13 22.62
C LEU A 16 -8.32 -85.12 23.74
N LYS A 17 -9.26 -84.17 23.58
CA LYS A 17 -10.76 -84.17 23.73
C LYS A 17 -11.14 -82.74 24.17
N GLY A 18 -12.05 -81.97 23.59
CA GLY A 18 -13.37 -82.23 23.03
C GLY A 18 -14.33 -81.17 23.59
N VAL A 19 -15.07 -80.48 22.71
CA VAL A 19 -16.37 -79.80 22.94
C VAL A 19 -16.40 -78.33 23.46
N ARG A 20 -17.08 -77.50 22.64
CA ARG A 20 -17.95 -76.32 22.90
C ARG A 20 -17.40 -74.88 22.90
N ILE A 21 -17.86 -74.17 21.85
CA ILE A 21 -18.49 -72.83 21.81
C ILE A 21 -17.74 -71.79 20.95
N MET A 22 -18.28 -71.62 19.74
CA MET A 22 -18.14 -70.45 18.88
C MET A 22 -18.66 -69.18 19.57
N LYS A 23 -17.95 -68.05 19.35
CA LYS A 23 -18.43 -66.65 19.21
C LYS A 23 -17.47 -65.66 19.90
N LYS A 24 -16.26 -65.47 19.36
CA LYS A 24 -15.43 -64.28 19.69
C LYS A 24 -14.69 -63.63 18.52
N SER A 25 -14.73 -64.17 17.29
CA SER A 25 -13.89 -63.63 16.20
C SER A 25 -14.52 -62.54 15.32
N ARG A 26 -15.81 -62.22 15.46
CA ARG A 26 -16.44 -61.13 14.67
C ARG A 26 -16.47 -59.76 15.36
N ILE A 27 -16.35 -59.71 16.69
CA ILE A 27 -16.31 -58.43 17.44
C ILE A 27 -14.91 -57.82 17.41
N ALA A 28 -13.85 -58.64 17.43
CA ALA A 28 -12.47 -58.16 17.38
C ALA A 28 -12.09 -57.54 16.02
N ALA A 29 -12.59 -58.11 14.91
CA ALA A 29 -12.36 -57.55 13.57
C ALA A 29 -13.13 -56.24 13.34
N GLY A 30 -14.35 -56.12 13.88
CA GLY A 30 -15.13 -54.88 13.85
C GLY A 30 -14.55 -53.77 14.72
N LEU A 31 -14.06 -54.09 15.93
CA LEU A 31 -13.38 -53.13 16.79
C LEU A 31 -12.04 -52.66 16.20
N GLY A 32 -11.26 -53.56 15.60
CA GLY A 32 -9.99 -53.21 14.95
C GLY A 32 -10.18 -52.25 13.77
N LEU A 33 -11.21 -52.47 12.95
CA LEU A 33 -11.56 -51.56 11.85
C LEU A 33 -12.08 -50.20 12.34
N VAL A 34 -12.85 -50.16 13.43
CA VAL A 34 -13.32 -48.89 14.03
C VAL A 34 -12.17 -48.13 14.68
N ILE A 35 -11.21 -48.81 15.32
CA ILE A 35 -10.03 -48.17 15.93
C ILE A 35 -9.07 -47.66 14.85
N VAL A 36 -8.88 -48.39 13.75
CA VAL A 36 -8.06 -47.94 12.61
C VAL A 36 -8.76 -46.79 11.87
N ALA A 37 -10.08 -46.86 11.66
CA ALA A 37 -10.83 -45.75 11.06
C ALA A 37 -10.86 -44.50 11.97
N ALA A 38 -10.97 -44.67 13.29
CA ALA A 38 -10.88 -43.58 14.25
C ALA A 38 -9.46 -43.03 14.37
N ALA A 39 -8.42 -43.85 14.27
CA ALA A 39 -7.03 -43.40 14.25
C ALA A 39 -6.68 -42.70 12.93
N VAL A 40 -7.17 -43.18 11.78
CA VAL A 40 -7.01 -42.52 10.48
C VAL A 40 -7.83 -41.23 10.44
N ALA A 41 -9.04 -41.19 11.01
CA ALA A 41 -9.82 -39.97 11.16
C ALA A 41 -9.19 -39.00 12.17
N ALA A 42 -8.57 -39.48 13.25
CA ALA A 42 -7.86 -38.64 14.21
C ALA A 42 -6.55 -38.11 13.65
N VAL A 43 -5.82 -38.90 12.85
CA VAL A 43 -4.63 -38.49 12.11
C VAL A 43 -5.01 -37.54 10.98
N ALA A 44 -6.13 -37.76 10.26
CA ALA A 44 -6.68 -36.83 9.28
C ALA A 44 -7.29 -35.58 9.92
N TYR A 45 -7.75 -35.64 11.16
CA TYR A 45 -8.18 -34.48 11.95
C TYR A 45 -6.96 -33.71 12.50
N TRP A 46 -5.88 -34.41 12.87
CA TRP A 46 -4.61 -33.80 13.28
C TRP A 46 -3.75 -33.26 12.13
N HIS A 47 -3.84 -33.86 10.94
CA HIS A 47 -3.13 -33.43 9.73
C HIS A 47 -4.00 -32.62 8.77
N GLY A 48 -5.33 -32.65 8.91
CA GLY A 48 -6.30 -31.91 8.10
C GLY A 48 -6.93 -30.71 8.81
N ALA A 49 -6.75 -30.56 10.13
CA ALA A 49 -6.76 -29.25 10.74
C ALA A 49 -5.35 -28.67 10.57
N ALA A 50 -5.08 -28.05 9.42
CA ALA A 50 -3.99 -27.09 9.37
C ALA A 50 -4.20 -26.17 10.59
N LYS A 51 -3.26 -26.19 11.55
CA LYS A 51 -3.23 -25.17 12.59
C LYS A 51 -3.32 -23.87 11.81
N LYS A 52 -4.41 -23.11 12.01
CA LYS A 52 -4.47 -21.72 11.55
C LYS A 52 -3.36 -21.02 12.30
N GLU A 53 -2.17 -21.03 11.73
CA GLU A 53 -1.05 -20.24 12.22
C GLU A 53 -1.54 -18.81 12.04
N GLY A 54 -1.87 -18.15 13.15
CA GLY A 54 -2.13 -16.72 13.13
C GLY A 54 -0.86 -15.96 12.78
N ILE A 55 -0.94 -14.64 12.85
CA ILE A 55 0.20 -13.74 12.59
C ILE A 55 1.43 -14.16 13.42
N ARG A 56 2.58 -14.32 12.74
CA ARG A 56 3.88 -14.60 13.36
C ARG A 56 4.73 -13.33 13.36
N TRP A 57 5.24 -12.95 14.53
CA TRP A 57 6.15 -11.80 14.64
C TRP A 57 7.45 -12.18 15.34
N PRO A 58 8.42 -12.77 14.63
CA PRO A 58 9.74 -13.06 15.17
C PRO A 58 10.40 -11.80 15.76
N GLN A 59 11.25 -11.98 16.78
CA GLN A 59 11.87 -10.86 17.51
C GLN A 59 12.73 -9.96 16.60
N ASN A 60 13.46 -10.56 15.65
CA ASN A 60 14.32 -9.88 14.68
C ASN A 60 13.55 -9.30 13.48
N GLN A 61 12.24 -9.55 13.40
CA GLN A 61 11.41 -9.10 12.29
C GLN A 61 10.78 -7.74 12.59
N ALA A 62 10.87 -6.82 11.63
CA ALA A 62 10.42 -5.43 11.80
C ALA A 62 8.89 -5.36 11.74
N LEU A 63 8.31 -5.93 10.70
CA LEU A 63 6.87 -6.07 10.51
C LEU A 63 6.49 -7.55 10.57
N PRO A 64 5.30 -7.95 11.04
CA PRO A 64 4.98 -9.35 11.18
C PRO A 64 4.79 -10.07 9.82
N SER A 65 4.76 -11.40 9.88
CA SER A 65 4.30 -12.24 8.77
C SER A 65 2.84 -12.61 9.00
N PHE A 66 1.97 -12.23 8.08
CA PHE A 66 0.63 -12.78 8.04
C PHE A 66 0.65 -14.24 7.56
N PRO A 67 -0.41 -15.01 7.82
CA PRO A 67 -0.54 -16.36 7.29
C PRO A 67 -0.53 -16.34 5.76
N LYS A 68 -0.19 -17.46 5.12
CA LYS A 68 -0.31 -17.60 3.66
C LYS A 68 -1.74 -17.23 3.24
N PRO A 69 -1.93 -16.36 2.22
CA PRO A 69 -3.25 -16.08 1.67
C PRO A 69 -3.95 -17.36 1.22
N ALA A 70 -5.27 -17.38 1.36
CA ALA A 70 -6.10 -18.47 0.86
C ALA A 70 -5.91 -18.67 -0.65
N ASP A 71 -6.08 -19.91 -1.11
CA ASP A 71 -5.86 -20.25 -2.53
C ASP A 71 -6.80 -19.49 -3.49
N ARG A 72 -7.91 -18.93 -2.98
CA ARG A 72 -8.81 -18.05 -3.72
C ARG A 72 -9.33 -16.93 -2.81
N LEU A 73 -9.07 -15.70 -3.20
CA LEU A 73 -9.45 -14.49 -2.48
C LEU A 73 -10.83 -13.99 -2.91
N ASP A 74 -11.55 -13.37 -1.98
CA ASP A 74 -12.71 -12.53 -2.31
C ASP A 74 -12.20 -11.14 -2.69
N LEU A 75 -12.47 -10.72 -3.93
CA LEU A 75 -12.10 -9.41 -4.43
C LEU A 75 -13.25 -8.43 -4.15
N ILE A 76 -13.02 -7.57 -3.15
CA ILE A 76 -13.94 -6.51 -2.74
C ILE A 76 -13.57 -5.22 -3.46
N SER A 77 -14.54 -4.32 -3.66
CA SER A 77 -14.27 -2.94 -4.01
C SER A 77 -14.78 -2.02 -2.90
N LEU A 78 -13.88 -1.23 -2.33
CA LEU A 78 -14.21 -0.20 -1.33
C LEU A 78 -14.45 1.19 -1.96
N ASN A 79 -14.55 1.27 -3.29
CA ASN A 79 -14.82 2.51 -4.01
C ASN A 79 -16.18 3.10 -3.59
N THR A 80 -16.13 4.29 -3.00
CA THR A 80 -17.30 5.01 -2.49
C THR A 80 -18.06 5.77 -3.57
N ALA A 81 -17.39 6.09 -4.68
CA ALA A 81 -17.99 6.69 -5.87
C ALA A 81 -18.59 5.61 -6.79
N LEU A 82 -19.68 5.96 -7.49
CA LEU A 82 -20.18 5.23 -8.66
C LEU A 82 -20.10 6.16 -9.86
N VAL A 83 -19.18 5.88 -10.78
CA VAL A 83 -18.88 6.76 -11.92
C VAL A 83 -19.51 6.19 -13.19
N TYR A 84 -20.16 7.06 -13.96
CA TYR A 84 -20.69 6.80 -15.29
C TYR A 84 -20.05 7.78 -16.27
N GLU A 85 -19.09 7.31 -17.05
CA GLU A 85 -18.38 8.14 -18.04
C GLU A 85 -19.30 8.59 -19.16
N GLY A 86 -19.20 9.83 -19.63
CA GLY A 86 -20.09 10.43 -20.62
C GLY A 86 -20.10 9.65 -21.95
N GLU A 87 -18.94 9.10 -22.33
CA GLU A 87 -18.72 8.26 -23.50
C GLU A 87 -18.99 6.76 -23.26
N GLY A 88 -19.53 6.41 -22.10
CA GLY A 88 -19.88 5.03 -21.75
C GLY A 88 -20.76 4.37 -22.81
N SER A 89 -20.46 3.11 -23.12
CA SER A 89 -21.21 2.33 -24.11
C SER A 89 -22.53 1.79 -23.54
N GLY A 90 -23.57 1.74 -24.37
CA GLY A 90 -24.87 1.16 -23.98
C GLY A 90 -25.84 2.13 -23.33
N TYR A 91 -25.50 3.42 -23.32
CA TYR A 91 -26.41 4.49 -22.88
C TYR A 91 -27.34 4.91 -24.02
N GLY A 92 -28.51 5.46 -23.69
CA GLY A 92 -29.49 5.95 -24.64
C GLY A 92 -29.18 7.36 -25.18
N GLN A 93 -27.94 7.61 -25.62
CA GLN A 93 -27.59 8.87 -26.29
C GLN A 93 -28.32 8.97 -27.63
N THR A 94 -28.92 10.13 -27.91
CA THR A 94 -29.73 10.40 -29.12
C THR A 94 -29.21 11.57 -29.96
N THR A 95 -28.24 12.32 -29.44
CA THR A 95 -27.58 13.44 -30.12
C THR A 95 -26.13 13.56 -29.64
N GLY A 96 -25.28 14.26 -30.40
CA GLY A 96 -23.84 14.37 -30.12
C GLY A 96 -23.05 13.10 -30.44
N LYS A 97 -21.78 13.08 -30.06
CA LYS A 97 -20.84 11.97 -30.30
C LYS A 97 -19.74 11.92 -29.23
N ALA A 98 -19.14 10.74 -29.05
CA ALA A 98 -17.92 10.61 -28.27
C ALA A 98 -16.77 11.46 -28.88
N ASP A 99 -16.02 12.13 -28.01
CA ASP A 99 -14.87 12.97 -28.37
C ASP A 99 -13.88 13.01 -27.19
N GLY A 100 -12.80 12.23 -27.31
CA GLY A 100 -11.91 11.95 -26.17
C GLY A 100 -12.63 11.22 -25.04
N GLY A 101 -12.36 11.60 -23.80
CA GLY A 101 -13.09 11.13 -22.59
C GLY A 101 -14.33 11.97 -22.30
N SER A 102 -15.10 12.32 -23.32
CA SER A 102 -16.34 13.07 -23.18
C SER A 102 -17.35 12.72 -24.27
N TRP A 103 -18.62 13.00 -24.01
CA TRP A 103 -19.64 13.08 -25.03
C TRP A 103 -19.90 14.54 -25.40
N HIS A 104 -19.74 14.88 -26.68
CA HIS A 104 -19.78 16.25 -27.19
C HIS A 104 -21.00 16.46 -28.11
N ALA A 105 -21.84 17.42 -27.76
CA ALA A 105 -22.92 17.92 -28.61
C ALA A 105 -22.62 19.34 -29.07
N VAL A 106 -22.64 19.56 -30.39
CA VAL A 106 -22.19 20.81 -31.04
C VAL A 106 -23.39 21.65 -31.47
N ALA A 107 -23.48 22.87 -30.96
CA ALA A 107 -24.55 23.80 -31.31
C ALA A 107 -24.58 24.09 -32.82
N GLY A 108 -25.77 24.14 -33.40
CA GLY A 108 -25.97 24.34 -34.84
C GLY A 108 -25.64 23.14 -35.73
N THR A 109 -25.04 22.07 -35.19
CA THR A 109 -24.75 20.83 -35.92
C THR A 109 -25.62 19.68 -35.43
N ASP A 110 -25.62 19.43 -34.13
CA ASP A 110 -26.36 18.33 -33.51
C ASP A 110 -27.81 18.73 -33.19
N LYS A 111 -28.68 17.73 -33.04
CA LYS A 111 -30.11 17.96 -32.78
C LYS A 111 -30.32 18.43 -31.34
N ALA A 112 -30.83 19.65 -31.19
CA ALA A 112 -31.18 20.26 -29.91
C ALA A 112 -32.41 19.62 -29.25
N GLY A 113 -32.49 19.66 -27.92
CA GLY A 113 -33.62 19.15 -27.13
C GLY A 113 -33.63 17.63 -26.96
N GLU A 114 -32.48 16.99 -27.15
CA GLU A 114 -32.33 15.53 -27.14
C GLU A 114 -31.36 15.11 -26.02
N LEU A 115 -31.33 13.80 -25.74
CA LEU A 115 -30.51 13.23 -24.67
C LEU A 115 -29.07 13.01 -25.13
N ILE A 116 -28.12 13.57 -24.39
CA ILE A 116 -26.69 13.24 -24.49
C ILE A 116 -26.25 12.20 -23.46
N MET A 117 -27.15 11.81 -22.54
CA MET A 117 -27.00 10.65 -21.67
C MET A 117 -28.37 10.15 -21.21
N ASP A 118 -28.55 8.83 -21.24
CA ASP A 118 -29.70 8.12 -20.67
C ASP A 118 -29.22 6.76 -20.14
N VAL A 119 -29.02 6.63 -18.83
CA VAL A 119 -28.58 5.39 -18.19
C VAL A 119 -29.70 4.87 -17.31
N LYS A 120 -30.12 3.63 -17.56
CA LYS A 120 -31.24 2.99 -16.86
C LYS A 120 -30.77 1.79 -16.06
N GLY A 121 -31.56 1.37 -15.08
CA GLY A 121 -31.31 0.14 -14.34
C GLY A 121 -30.25 0.27 -13.25
N ILE A 122 -29.97 1.48 -12.76
CA ILE A 122 -28.93 1.73 -11.75
C ILE A 122 -29.44 1.21 -10.40
N THR A 123 -28.77 0.23 -9.81
CA THR A 123 -29.20 -0.43 -8.56
C THR A 123 -28.16 -0.36 -7.44
N GLU A 124 -27.00 0.21 -7.74
CA GLU A 124 -25.83 0.26 -6.88
C GLU A 124 -25.85 1.47 -5.92
N VAL A 125 -26.73 2.45 -6.17
CA VAL A 125 -26.90 3.62 -5.30
C VAL A 125 -27.70 3.21 -4.06
N PRO A 126 -27.12 3.31 -2.85
CA PRO A 126 -27.81 2.89 -1.64
C PRO A 126 -28.92 3.89 -1.26
N ALA A 127 -29.93 3.38 -0.56
CA ALA A 127 -31.03 4.19 -0.04
C ALA A 127 -30.57 5.29 0.93
N GLY A 128 -31.25 6.44 0.87
CA GLY A 128 -31.01 7.61 1.72
C GLY A 128 -30.46 8.81 0.95
N GLU A 129 -29.87 9.75 1.69
CA GLU A 129 -29.26 10.95 1.11
C GLU A 129 -28.10 10.57 0.18
N THR A 130 -28.10 11.16 -1.02
CA THR A 130 -27.05 10.98 -2.00
C THR A 130 -27.01 12.20 -2.93
N LYS A 131 -25.96 12.32 -3.72
CA LYS A 131 -25.84 13.34 -4.74
C LYS A 131 -25.28 12.74 -6.02
N ALA A 132 -25.63 13.36 -7.15
CA ALA A 132 -25.06 13.09 -8.45
C ALA A 132 -24.28 14.32 -8.92
N ASP A 133 -22.97 14.15 -9.11
CA ASP A 133 -22.05 15.18 -9.58
C ASP A 133 -21.88 15.03 -11.09
N PHE A 134 -22.35 16.02 -11.86
CA PHE A 134 -22.27 16.03 -13.33
C PHE A 134 -21.10 16.90 -13.77
N GLN A 135 -20.10 16.32 -14.43
CA GLN A 135 -18.95 17.05 -14.93
C GLN A 135 -19.16 17.47 -16.39
N LEU A 136 -19.23 18.78 -16.62
CA LEU A 136 -19.61 19.38 -17.91
C LEU A 136 -18.62 20.47 -18.34
N SER A 137 -18.57 20.82 -19.63
CA SER A 137 -17.95 22.08 -20.09
C SER A 137 -18.70 22.67 -21.28
N VAL A 138 -18.65 23.99 -21.43
CA VAL A 138 -19.04 24.70 -22.66
C VAL A 138 -17.80 25.13 -23.44
N ASP A 139 -17.91 25.22 -24.76
CA ASP A 139 -16.83 25.70 -25.64
C ASP A 139 -16.63 27.22 -25.55
N GLN A 140 -17.73 27.95 -25.40
CA GLN A 140 -17.75 29.41 -25.27
C GLN A 140 -18.98 29.88 -24.47
N PHE A 141 -18.89 31.10 -23.94
CA PHE A 141 -20.04 31.76 -23.37
C PHE A 141 -20.97 32.26 -24.48
N ALA A 142 -22.25 31.96 -24.33
CA ALA A 142 -23.29 32.41 -25.24
C ALA A 142 -23.57 33.90 -25.04
N ASP A 143 -23.86 34.61 -26.13
CA ASP A 143 -24.23 36.03 -26.14
C ASP A 143 -25.44 36.32 -25.23
N GLU A 144 -26.38 35.36 -25.15
CA GLU A 144 -27.53 35.40 -24.26
C GLU A 144 -27.48 34.22 -23.29
N ASN A 145 -27.66 34.50 -21.99
CA ASN A 145 -27.75 33.44 -21.00
C ASN A 145 -28.99 32.56 -21.26
N GLY A 146 -28.80 31.25 -21.16
CA GLY A 146 -29.87 30.27 -21.32
C GLY A 146 -29.45 28.90 -20.86
N VAL A 147 -30.45 28.08 -20.51
CA VAL A 147 -30.25 26.69 -20.11
C VAL A 147 -29.57 25.92 -21.24
N VAL A 148 -28.40 25.33 -20.98
CA VAL A 148 -27.64 24.48 -21.91
C VAL A 148 -27.87 23.00 -21.65
N ALA A 149 -28.17 22.64 -20.40
CA ALA A 149 -28.43 21.26 -20.01
C ALA A 149 -29.52 21.16 -18.94
N LYS A 150 -30.31 20.10 -18.99
CA LYS A 150 -31.15 19.64 -17.88
C LYS A 150 -30.61 18.31 -17.38
N LEU A 151 -30.23 18.29 -16.11
CA LEU A 151 -29.65 17.14 -15.40
C LEU A 151 -30.75 16.54 -14.54
N GLU A 152 -31.00 15.23 -14.65
CA GLU A 152 -32.06 14.56 -13.91
C GLU A 152 -31.63 13.19 -13.39
N VAL A 153 -32.05 12.88 -12.16
CA VAL A 153 -32.03 11.53 -11.59
C VAL A 153 -33.48 11.15 -11.30
N ILE A 154 -33.92 10.01 -11.82
CA ILE A 154 -35.32 9.57 -11.82
C ILE A 154 -35.41 8.20 -11.15
N ASP A 155 -36.42 8.00 -10.30
CA ASP A 155 -36.83 6.66 -9.88
C ASP A 155 -37.52 6.00 -11.07
N GLN A 156 -36.86 5.02 -11.68
CA GLN A 156 -37.32 4.37 -12.90
C GLN A 156 -38.62 3.60 -12.69
N GLN A 157 -38.87 3.12 -11.47
CA GLN A 157 -40.06 2.35 -11.15
C GLN A 157 -41.29 3.22 -11.00
N THR A 158 -41.15 4.40 -10.39
CA THR A 158 -42.28 5.33 -10.16
C THR A 158 -42.38 6.44 -11.22
N GLY A 159 -41.32 6.67 -11.99
CA GLY A 159 -41.18 7.79 -12.92
C GLY A 159 -40.97 9.14 -12.24
N LYS A 160 -40.76 9.17 -10.92
CA LYS A 160 -40.58 10.40 -10.14
C LYS A 160 -39.15 10.92 -10.28
N THR A 161 -38.99 12.20 -10.63
CA THR A 161 -37.70 12.89 -10.54
C THR A 161 -37.29 13.02 -9.06
N LEU A 162 -36.15 12.43 -8.72
CA LEU A 162 -35.55 12.46 -7.38
C LEU A 162 -34.64 13.67 -7.17
N GLY A 163 -33.97 14.11 -8.23
CA GLY A 163 -33.15 15.31 -8.27
C GLY A 163 -33.09 15.88 -9.68
N SER A 164 -33.03 17.21 -9.80
CA SER A 164 -32.93 17.89 -11.09
C SER A 164 -32.21 19.23 -10.96
N LEU A 165 -31.45 19.61 -11.99
CA LEU A 165 -30.85 20.93 -12.13
C LEU A 165 -30.89 21.38 -13.60
N GLU A 166 -31.32 22.60 -13.84
CA GLU A 166 -31.14 23.27 -15.13
C GLU A 166 -29.85 24.11 -15.06
N VAL A 167 -28.89 23.77 -15.92
CA VAL A 167 -27.60 24.46 -15.99
C VAL A 167 -27.66 25.45 -17.13
N SER A 168 -27.38 26.71 -16.83
CA SER A 168 -27.29 27.79 -17.79
C SER A 168 -25.86 27.99 -18.27
N ASN A 169 -25.71 28.56 -19.47
CA ASN A 169 -24.38 28.82 -20.03
C ASN A 169 -23.53 29.71 -19.11
N TRP A 170 -24.12 30.71 -18.44
CA TRP A 170 -23.39 31.61 -17.53
C TRP A 170 -23.17 31.04 -16.12
N ASP A 171 -23.61 29.80 -15.83
CA ASP A 171 -23.26 29.13 -14.58
C ASP A 171 -21.83 28.57 -14.62
N PHE A 172 -21.24 28.44 -15.82
CA PHE A 172 -19.86 28.04 -16.03
C PHE A 172 -18.91 29.19 -15.70
N GLN A 173 -17.82 28.88 -14.99
CA GLN A 173 -16.83 29.89 -14.60
C GLN A 173 -15.79 30.17 -15.70
N GLN A 174 -15.53 29.20 -16.58
CA GLN A 174 -14.51 29.30 -17.63
C GLN A 174 -14.94 28.51 -18.87
N GLU A 175 -14.65 29.06 -20.04
CA GLU A 175 -14.81 28.38 -21.33
C GLU A 175 -13.77 27.25 -21.46
N ASN A 176 -14.15 26.14 -22.09
CA ASN A 176 -13.31 24.97 -22.33
C ASN A 176 -12.73 24.29 -21.07
N ALA A 177 -13.18 24.69 -19.87
CA ALA A 177 -12.81 24.06 -18.62
C ALA A 177 -13.96 23.18 -18.09
N SER A 178 -13.65 21.98 -17.63
CA SER A 178 -14.63 21.13 -16.96
C SER A 178 -15.05 21.75 -15.62
N GLN A 179 -16.35 21.75 -15.34
CA GLN A 179 -16.94 22.17 -14.07
C GLN A 179 -17.94 21.11 -13.60
N THR A 180 -18.00 20.89 -12.29
CA THR A 180 -18.94 19.96 -11.66
C THR A 180 -20.20 20.69 -11.22
N PHE A 181 -21.36 20.12 -11.54
CA PHE A 181 -22.68 20.55 -11.08
C PHE A 181 -23.29 19.47 -10.20
N GLU A 182 -23.58 19.82 -8.94
CA GLU A 182 -24.12 18.91 -7.95
C GLU A 182 -25.65 18.87 -8.01
N VAL A 183 -26.23 17.66 -8.09
CA VAL A 183 -27.67 17.42 -7.98
C VAL A 183 -27.94 16.57 -6.74
N PRO A 184 -28.41 17.17 -5.62
CA PRO A 184 -28.79 16.41 -4.43
C PRO A 184 -30.08 15.62 -4.68
N LEU A 185 -30.17 14.42 -4.10
CA LEU A 185 -31.37 13.58 -4.14
C LEU A 185 -31.51 12.67 -2.92
N THR A 186 -32.66 12.05 -2.76
CA THR A 186 -32.88 10.97 -1.79
C THR A 186 -33.21 9.69 -2.55
N ALA A 187 -32.31 8.72 -2.51
CA ALA A 187 -32.55 7.40 -3.09
C ALA A 187 -33.58 6.63 -2.26
N PRO A 188 -34.55 5.94 -2.90
CA PRO A 188 -35.65 5.27 -2.21
C PRO A 188 -35.18 4.10 -1.33
N ASP A 189 -35.91 3.84 -0.24
CA ASP A 189 -35.62 2.77 0.74
C ASP A 189 -35.77 1.35 0.19
N SER A 190 -36.57 1.19 -0.86
CA SER A 190 -36.72 -0.08 -1.60
C SER A 190 -35.82 -0.06 -2.82
N PRO A 191 -35.29 -1.22 -3.27
CA PRO A 191 -34.37 -1.31 -4.42
C PRO A 191 -35.11 -1.00 -5.72
N HIS A 192 -35.39 0.28 -5.95
CA HIS A 192 -35.93 0.80 -7.20
C HIS A 192 -34.74 1.17 -8.08
N PRO A 193 -34.69 0.67 -9.33
CA PRO A 193 -33.67 1.11 -10.26
C PRO A 193 -33.78 2.62 -10.50
N LEU A 194 -32.64 3.30 -10.56
CA LEU A 194 -32.56 4.71 -10.94
C LEU A 194 -32.27 4.85 -12.44
N GLU A 195 -32.68 6.00 -12.97
CA GLU A 195 -32.39 6.46 -14.32
C GLU A 195 -31.68 7.82 -14.27
N LEU A 196 -30.54 7.94 -14.95
CA LEU A 196 -29.81 9.20 -15.16
C LEU A 196 -30.16 9.76 -16.54
N ARG A 197 -30.55 11.03 -16.62
CA ARG A 197 -30.75 11.73 -17.89
C ARG A 197 -29.98 13.04 -17.93
N VAL A 198 -29.34 13.29 -19.07
CA VAL A 198 -28.78 14.60 -19.42
C VAL A 198 -29.36 15.02 -20.76
N MET A 199 -30.22 16.03 -20.74
CA MET A 199 -30.80 16.63 -21.94
C MET A 199 -30.03 17.87 -22.33
N TRP A 200 -29.61 17.95 -23.59
CA TRP A 200 -28.93 19.12 -24.14
C TRP A 200 -29.91 20.00 -24.93
N THR A 201 -29.93 21.30 -24.65
CA THR A 201 -30.93 22.22 -25.21
C THR A 201 -30.55 22.82 -26.56
N GLY A 202 -29.31 22.66 -27.01
CA GLY A 202 -28.81 23.28 -28.24
C GLY A 202 -28.31 24.73 -28.10
N LYS A 203 -28.38 25.34 -26.91
CA LYS A 203 -28.05 26.76 -26.71
C LYS A 203 -26.57 27.10 -26.84
N SER A 204 -25.69 26.19 -26.44
CA SER A 204 -24.24 26.26 -26.63
C SER A 204 -23.70 24.83 -26.78
N SER A 205 -22.52 24.65 -27.38
CA SER A 205 -21.93 23.31 -27.45
C SER A 205 -21.58 22.86 -26.03
N LEU A 206 -21.82 21.58 -25.75
CA LEU A 206 -21.69 21.02 -24.42
C LEU A 206 -20.91 19.71 -24.48
N ARG A 207 -19.95 19.57 -23.57
CA ARG A 207 -19.30 18.29 -23.27
C ARG A 207 -19.78 17.77 -21.95
N LEU A 208 -20.09 16.48 -21.90
CA LEU A 208 -20.33 15.71 -20.69
C LEU A 208 -19.18 14.72 -20.49
N TYR A 209 -18.45 14.85 -19.39
CA TYR A 209 -17.31 13.99 -19.06
C TYR A 209 -17.74 12.79 -18.24
N SER A 210 -18.49 13.01 -17.16
CA SER A 210 -18.95 11.92 -16.29
C SER A 210 -20.12 12.35 -15.40
N VAL A 211 -20.82 11.36 -14.84
CA VAL A 211 -21.76 11.53 -13.73
C VAL A 211 -21.33 10.61 -12.59
N THR A 212 -21.09 11.18 -11.41
CA THR A 212 -20.64 10.43 -10.23
C THR A 212 -21.66 10.48 -9.11
N PHE A 213 -22.18 9.33 -8.67
CA PHE A 213 -22.92 9.27 -7.42
C PHE A 213 -22.00 9.19 -6.21
N GLN A 214 -22.30 10.01 -5.21
CA GLN A 214 -21.67 9.98 -3.90
C GLN A 214 -22.74 9.78 -2.83
N SER A 215 -22.57 8.78 -1.98
CA SER A 215 -23.48 8.49 -0.87
C SER A 215 -22.70 8.38 0.44
N PRO A 216 -23.05 9.16 1.48
CA PRO A 216 -22.50 8.99 2.83
C PRO A 216 -22.64 7.55 3.33
N ARG A 217 -23.77 6.90 3.03
CA ARG A 217 -24.01 5.51 3.41
C ARG A 217 -23.02 4.55 2.76
N LYS A 218 -22.63 4.77 1.49
CA LYS A 218 -21.63 3.93 0.83
C LYS A 218 -20.23 4.12 1.45
N ALA A 219 -19.91 5.35 1.86
CA ALA A 219 -18.68 5.63 2.60
C ALA A 219 -18.66 4.92 3.98
N ASP A 220 -19.77 4.96 4.70
CA ASP A 220 -19.93 4.24 5.98
C ASP A 220 -19.79 2.72 5.80
N GLU A 221 -20.36 2.16 4.73
CA GLU A 221 -20.23 0.74 4.40
C GLU A 221 -18.78 0.38 4.05
N ALA A 222 -18.10 1.17 3.22
CA ALA A 222 -16.69 0.96 2.87
C ALA A 222 -15.80 0.96 4.12
N ALA A 223 -16.01 1.93 5.03
CA ALA A 223 -15.31 2.02 6.31
C ALA A 223 -15.52 0.77 7.19
N MET A 224 -16.74 0.23 7.23
CA MET A 224 -17.02 -1.01 7.96
C MET A 224 -16.34 -2.21 7.30
N PHE A 225 -16.44 -2.34 5.97
CA PHE A 225 -15.86 -3.46 5.23
C PHE A 225 -14.33 -3.46 5.27
N GLU A 226 -13.68 -2.30 5.32
CA GLU A 226 -12.24 -2.21 5.62
C GLU A 226 -11.90 -2.92 6.93
N THR A 227 -12.66 -2.64 7.99
CA THR A 227 -12.40 -3.27 9.30
C THR A 227 -12.80 -4.75 9.33
N LEU A 228 -13.78 -5.17 8.51
CA LEU A 228 -14.07 -6.59 8.28
C LEU A 228 -12.84 -7.30 7.69
N ARG A 229 -12.15 -6.68 6.73
CA ARG A 229 -10.89 -7.22 6.17
C ARG A 229 -9.86 -7.43 7.28
N GLY A 230 -9.70 -6.47 8.18
CA GLY A 230 -8.80 -6.60 9.33
C GLY A 230 -9.14 -7.80 10.23
N VAL A 231 -10.43 -8.02 10.52
CA VAL A 231 -10.87 -9.21 11.28
C VAL A 231 -10.54 -10.50 10.54
N VAL A 232 -10.94 -10.60 9.27
CA VAL A 232 -10.86 -11.83 8.46
C VAL A 232 -9.41 -12.18 8.14
N ASN A 233 -8.62 -11.21 7.67
CA ASN A 233 -7.26 -11.42 7.19
C ASN A 233 -6.26 -11.66 8.33
N SER A 234 -6.54 -11.17 9.55
CA SER A 234 -5.70 -11.45 10.73
C SER A 234 -5.61 -12.94 11.09
N ALA A 235 -6.64 -13.72 10.75
CA ALA A 235 -6.67 -15.16 10.97
C ALA A 235 -6.12 -15.94 9.78
N GLU A 236 -6.43 -15.48 8.57
CA GLU A 236 -6.03 -16.05 7.28
C GLU A 236 -6.44 -15.04 6.19
N PRO A 237 -5.50 -14.46 5.42
CA PRO A 237 -5.85 -13.49 4.38
C PRO A 237 -6.76 -14.10 3.31
N ARG A 238 -7.97 -13.54 3.20
CA ARG A 238 -9.06 -14.06 2.34
C ARG A 238 -9.79 -12.97 1.57
N ILE A 239 -9.65 -11.71 1.96
CA ILE A 239 -10.27 -10.57 1.26
C ILE A 239 -9.17 -9.65 0.75
N TYR A 240 -9.21 -9.33 -0.54
CA TYR A 240 -8.32 -8.38 -1.21
C TYR A 240 -9.16 -7.24 -1.77
N ASP A 241 -8.71 -6.00 -1.60
CA ASP A 241 -9.38 -4.81 -2.12
C ASP A 241 -8.84 -4.41 -3.49
N GLU A 242 -9.76 -4.25 -4.45
CA GLU A 242 -9.51 -3.74 -5.80
C GLU A 242 -9.30 -2.22 -5.75
N ASP A 243 -8.25 -1.80 -5.03
CA ASP A 243 -7.83 -0.40 -4.87
C ASP A 243 -7.16 0.14 -6.16
N LYS A 244 -6.34 1.19 -6.09
CA LYS A 244 -5.70 1.87 -7.23
C LYS A 244 -4.93 0.97 -8.19
N SER A 245 -4.38 -0.15 -7.74
CA SER A 245 -3.71 -1.13 -8.60
C SER A 245 -4.61 -2.25 -9.13
N GLY A 246 -5.90 -2.22 -8.79
CA GLY A 246 -6.89 -3.21 -9.24
C GLY A 246 -6.44 -4.63 -8.90
N THR A 247 -6.35 -5.49 -9.93
CA THR A 247 -5.91 -6.88 -9.78
C THR A 247 -4.44 -7.09 -10.12
N TYR A 248 -3.68 -6.02 -10.40
CA TYR A 248 -2.30 -6.13 -10.90
C TYR A 248 -1.43 -7.04 -10.02
N TRP A 249 -1.41 -6.81 -8.71
CA TRP A 249 -0.61 -7.62 -7.80
C TRP A 249 -1.13 -9.04 -7.60
N LEU A 250 -2.44 -9.27 -7.81
CA LEU A 250 -2.97 -10.63 -7.82
C LEU A 250 -2.44 -11.39 -9.03
N ASP A 251 -2.48 -10.78 -10.20
CA ASP A 251 -2.04 -11.37 -11.46
C ASP A 251 -0.51 -11.60 -11.46
N ALA A 252 0.27 -10.59 -11.05
CA ALA A 252 1.73 -10.65 -10.94
C ALA A 252 2.23 -11.74 -9.98
N LEU A 253 1.48 -12.00 -8.90
CA LEU A 253 1.81 -13.00 -7.88
C LEU A 253 1.12 -14.36 -8.10
N GLY A 254 0.29 -14.48 -9.15
CA GLY A 254 -0.45 -15.71 -9.45
C GLY A 254 -1.52 -16.06 -8.41
N LEU A 255 -2.11 -15.06 -7.75
CA LEU A 255 -3.16 -15.23 -6.74
C LEU A 255 -4.54 -15.25 -7.41
N SER A 256 -5.29 -16.32 -7.18
CA SER A 256 -6.65 -16.45 -7.73
C SER A 256 -7.66 -15.66 -6.91
N TYR A 257 -8.69 -15.13 -7.56
CA TYR A 257 -9.75 -14.35 -6.90
C TYR A 257 -11.13 -14.58 -7.50
N THR A 258 -12.16 -14.15 -6.77
CA THR A 258 -13.55 -14.06 -7.21
C THR A 258 -14.08 -12.66 -6.88
N ARG A 259 -14.59 -11.95 -7.90
CA ARG A 259 -15.23 -10.63 -7.70
C ARG A 259 -16.49 -10.75 -6.88
N VAL A 260 -16.62 -9.86 -5.90
CA VAL A 260 -17.78 -9.71 -5.04
C VAL A 260 -18.65 -8.61 -5.62
N LYS A 261 -19.88 -8.94 -6.02
CA LYS A 261 -20.82 -7.96 -6.57
C LYS A 261 -21.44 -7.07 -5.49
N ASP A 262 -21.74 -7.65 -4.33
CA ASP A 262 -22.32 -6.98 -3.18
C ASP A 262 -21.49 -7.31 -1.94
N ASN A 263 -20.86 -6.28 -1.36
CA ASN A 263 -19.97 -6.43 -0.22
C ASN A 263 -20.69 -7.02 1.01
N TRP A 264 -22.02 -6.86 1.13
CA TRP A 264 -22.80 -7.48 2.21
C TRP A 264 -22.76 -9.00 2.20
N GLN A 265 -22.53 -9.63 1.05
CA GLN A 265 -22.29 -11.08 0.96
C GLN A 265 -21.06 -11.50 1.77
N LEU A 266 -20.07 -10.62 1.95
CA LEU A 266 -18.91 -10.89 2.79
C LEU A 266 -19.25 -10.82 4.27
N MET A 267 -20.12 -9.89 4.68
CA MET A 267 -20.63 -9.88 6.05
C MET A 267 -21.39 -11.18 6.34
N ASP A 268 -22.23 -11.65 5.43
CA ASP A 268 -22.93 -12.94 5.56
C ASP A 268 -21.95 -14.12 5.67
N LYS A 269 -20.93 -14.15 4.80
CA LYS A 269 -19.91 -15.20 4.75
C LYS A 269 -19.06 -15.25 6.02
N TYR A 270 -18.63 -14.09 6.53
CA TYR A 270 -17.64 -13.97 7.60
C TYR A 270 -18.23 -13.60 8.97
N ARG A 271 -19.54 -13.43 9.09
CA ARG A 271 -20.24 -13.02 10.33
C ARG A 271 -19.75 -13.71 11.60
N LYS A 272 -19.50 -15.03 11.54
CA LYS A 272 -19.11 -15.84 12.72
C LYS A 272 -17.74 -15.46 13.29
N GLU A 273 -16.91 -14.78 12.49
CA GLU A 273 -15.58 -14.31 12.87
C GLU A 273 -15.64 -12.94 13.55
N VAL A 274 -16.69 -12.16 13.29
CA VAL A 274 -16.95 -10.85 13.91
C VAL A 274 -17.58 -11.03 15.30
N LYS A 275 -16.96 -10.44 16.33
CA LYS A 275 -17.42 -10.54 17.73
C LYS A 275 -18.37 -9.42 18.15
N GLY A 276 -18.54 -8.40 17.32
CA GLY A 276 -19.50 -7.33 17.52
C GLY A 276 -19.09 -6.09 16.74
N ILE A 277 -19.68 -4.96 17.11
CA ILE A 277 -19.44 -3.66 16.48
C ILE A 277 -18.89 -2.65 17.48
N VAL A 278 -17.98 -1.80 17.02
CA VAL A 278 -17.52 -0.60 17.72
C VAL A 278 -18.10 0.60 17.00
N VAL A 279 -18.93 1.38 17.69
CA VAL A 279 -19.59 2.54 17.09
C VAL A 279 -18.71 3.76 17.30
N TYR A 280 -18.30 4.43 16.22
CA TYR A 280 -17.58 5.70 16.31
C TYR A 280 -18.56 6.89 16.35
N ASP A 281 -18.04 8.05 16.73
CA ASP A 281 -18.76 9.31 16.74
C ASP A 281 -18.39 10.15 15.50
N PRO A 282 -19.30 10.37 14.54
CA PRO A 282 -19.03 11.23 13.40
C PRO A 282 -18.73 12.69 13.77
N ASP A 283 -19.22 13.16 14.93
CA ASP A 283 -19.00 14.55 15.38
C ASP A 283 -17.58 14.76 15.95
N VAL A 284 -16.86 13.67 16.26
CA VAL A 284 -15.45 13.67 16.68
C VAL A 284 -14.68 12.64 15.85
N PRO A 285 -14.17 13.01 14.66
CA PRO A 285 -13.63 12.07 13.67
C PRO A 285 -12.56 11.10 14.21
N ASP A 286 -11.70 11.55 15.13
CA ASP A 286 -10.65 10.76 15.78
C ASP A 286 -11.18 9.54 16.55
N THR A 287 -12.45 9.54 16.95
CA THR A 287 -13.08 8.35 17.54
C THR A 287 -13.06 7.16 16.59
N TYR A 288 -12.93 7.36 15.27
CA TYR A 288 -12.76 6.27 14.32
C TYR A 288 -11.38 5.59 14.43
N ASN A 289 -10.32 6.35 14.76
CA ASN A 289 -9.00 5.79 15.02
C ASN A 289 -8.99 4.98 16.33
N LEU A 290 -9.61 5.52 17.38
CA LEU A 290 -9.85 4.77 18.62
C LEU A 290 -10.69 3.52 18.36
N ALA A 291 -11.78 3.63 17.59
CA ALA A 291 -12.64 2.51 17.24
C ALA A 291 -11.88 1.42 16.47
N THR A 292 -11.01 1.80 15.53
CA THR A 292 -10.14 0.87 14.78
C THR A 292 -9.22 0.09 15.73
N THR A 293 -8.59 0.79 16.68
CA THR A 293 -7.73 0.17 17.70
C THR A 293 -8.51 -0.84 18.54
N ILE A 294 -9.68 -0.44 19.06
CA ILE A 294 -10.56 -1.31 19.86
C ILE A 294 -11.03 -2.51 19.02
N ALA A 295 -11.41 -2.29 17.77
CA ALA A 295 -11.88 -3.32 16.85
C ALA A 295 -10.81 -4.41 16.63
N GLY A 296 -9.55 -4.02 16.42
CA GLY A 296 -8.42 -4.96 16.32
C GLY A 296 -8.21 -5.79 17.60
N LEU A 297 -8.32 -5.15 18.77
CA LEU A 297 -8.20 -5.83 20.07
C LEU A 297 -9.36 -6.79 20.36
N LYS A 298 -10.58 -6.45 19.92
CA LYS A 298 -11.81 -7.18 20.25
C LYS A 298 -12.33 -8.09 19.13
N LYS A 299 -11.68 -8.10 17.97
CA LYS A 299 -12.17 -8.79 16.74
C LYS A 299 -13.58 -8.32 16.36
N ALA A 300 -13.80 -7.02 16.41
CA ALA A 300 -15.04 -6.36 16.02
C ALA A 300 -14.84 -5.62 14.69
N VAL A 301 -15.94 -5.15 14.09
CA VAL A 301 -15.90 -4.19 12.98
C VAL A 301 -16.27 -2.80 13.50
N VAL A 302 -15.77 -1.75 12.86
CA VAL A 302 -16.16 -0.38 13.17
C VAL A 302 -17.40 -0.02 12.35
N ALA A 303 -18.39 0.61 12.95
CA ALA A 303 -19.65 0.95 12.29
C ALA A 303 -20.05 2.40 12.54
N ALA A 304 -20.58 3.04 11.50
CA ALA A 304 -21.23 4.34 11.61
C ALA A 304 -22.61 4.21 12.28
N PRO A 305 -23.15 5.30 12.86
CA PRO A 305 -24.51 5.29 13.44
C PRO A 305 -25.59 4.85 12.44
N SER A 306 -25.41 5.20 11.16
CA SER A 306 -26.31 4.88 10.04
C SER A 306 -26.46 3.37 9.78
N LEU A 307 -25.50 2.55 10.22
CA LEU A 307 -25.49 1.10 9.99
C LEU A 307 -26.02 0.28 11.19
N LEU A 308 -26.28 0.92 12.33
CA LEU A 308 -26.60 0.21 13.58
C LEU A 308 -27.87 -0.62 13.49
N GLU A 309 -28.94 -0.07 12.90
CA GLU A 309 -30.21 -0.80 12.76
C GLU A 309 -30.00 -2.11 11.98
N LYS A 310 -29.28 -2.04 10.86
CA LYS A 310 -28.96 -3.20 10.01
C LYS A 310 -28.09 -4.20 10.78
N LEU A 311 -27.00 -3.76 11.41
CA LEU A 311 -26.03 -4.65 12.04
C LEU A 311 -26.52 -5.29 13.35
N THR A 312 -27.35 -4.59 14.12
CA THR A 312 -27.92 -5.11 15.38
C THR A 312 -29.24 -5.85 15.18
N GLY A 313 -29.94 -5.59 14.08
CA GLY A 313 -31.16 -6.29 13.66
C GLY A 313 -30.92 -7.64 12.99
N GLU A 314 -32.00 -8.26 12.49
CA GLU A 314 -31.90 -9.43 11.62
C GLU A 314 -31.32 -9.03 10.25
N PRO A 315 -30.47 -9.87 9.63
CA PRO A 315 -30.03 -11.19 10.10
C PRO A 315 -28.81 -11.15 11.02
N TYR A 316 -28.15 -10.01 11.22
CA TYR A 316 -26.77 -9.92 11.74
C TYR A 316 -26.62 -9.97 13.26
N LYS A 317 -27.55 -9.41 14.04
CA LYS A 317 -27.58 -9.46 15.52
C LYS A 317 -26.21 -9.27 16.19
N LEU A 318 -25.37 -8.38 15.66
CA LEU A 318 -24.05 -8.13 16.21
C LEU A 318 -24.19 -7.30 17.49
N PRO A 319 -23.57 -7.70 18.61
CA PRO A 319 -23.61 -6.89 19.82
C PRO A 319 -22.75 -5.64 19.66
N ILE A 320 -23.19 -4.54 20.26
CA ILE A 320 -22.35 -3.35 20.44
C ILE A 320 -21.32 -3.67 21.54
N VAL A 321 -20.05 -3.72 21.16
CA VAL A 321 -18.93 -3.99 22.09
C VAL A 321 -18.52 -2.70 22.79
N GLU A 322 -18.54 -1.59 22.07
CA GLU A 322 -18.24 -0.25 22.58
C GLU A 322 -18.98 0.77 21.71
N ASP A 323 -19.59 1.77 22.33
CA ASP A 323 -20.24 2.90 21.66
C ASP A 323 -19.53 4.18 22.07
N LEU A 324 -18.89 4.87 21.13
CA LEU A 324 -18.07 6.05 21.40
C LEU A 324 -18.83 7.38 21.25
N ARG A 325 -20.09 7.33 20.81
CA ARG A 325 -20.91 8.54 20.55
C ARG A 325 -21.12 9.36 21.81
N GLY A 326 -20.89 10.67 21.69
CA GLY A 326 -21.05 11.65 22.77
C GLY A 326 -20.07 11.49 23.94
N LYS A 327 -19.03 10.65 23.82
CA LYS A 327 -18.08 10.40 24.92
C LYS A 327 -16.93 11.41 24.99
N TYR A 328 -16.59 12.04 23.88
CA TYR A 328 -15.43 12.91 23.76
C TYR A 328 -15.83 14.23 23.09
N LYS A 329 -15.04 15.26 23.31
CA LYS A 329 -15.23 16.60 22.70
C LYS A 329 -14.09 17.02 21.80
N SER A 330 -12.95 16.34 21.89
CA SER A 330 -11.74 16.66 21.13
C SER A 330 -10.90 15.42 20.83
N ASN A 331 -10.00 15.53 19.86
CA ASN A 331 -8.99 14.53 19.55
C ASN A 331 -8.09 14.20 20.77
N ILE A 332 -7.71 15.21 21.56
CA ILE A 332 -6.90 15.02 22.77
C ILE A 332 -7.59 14.09 23.77
N GLU A 333 -8.89 14.29 24.04
CA GLU A 333 -9.65 13.40 24.94
C GLU A 333 -9.70 11.96 24.41
N VAL A 334 -9.86 11.80 23.09
CA VAL A 334 -9.87 10.48 22.43
C VAL A 334 -8.55 9.76 22.59
N TYR A 335 -7.43 10.43 22.31
CA TYR A 335 -6.12 9.79 22.32
C TYR A 335 -5.53 9.62 23.74
N ASP A 336 -5.89 10.47 24.70
CA ASP A 336 -5.54 10.24 26.11
C ASP A 336 -6.28 9.02 26.67
N ASP A 337 -7.54 8.82 26.26
CA ASP A 337 -8.29 7.60 26.56
C ASP A 337 -7.70 6.36 25.87
N LEU A 338 -7.26 6.48 24.62
CA LEU A 338 -6.50 5.43 23.92
C LEU A 338 -5.27 5.04 24.73
N TYR A 339 -4.45 6.03 25.11
CA TYR A 339 -3.23 5.82 25.88
C TYR A 339 -3.49 5.13 27.21
N SER A 340 -4.48 5.62 27.97
CA SER A 340 -4.74 5.14 29.33
C SER A 340 -5.37 3.75 29.39
N ARG A 341 -6.28 3.41 28.46
CA ARG A 341 -7.03 2.14 28.51
C ARG A 341 -6.51 1.06 27.57
N TYR A 342 -6.01 1.43 26.39
CA TYR A 342 -5.79 0.48 25.30
C TYR A 342 -4.33 0.32 24.90
N TRP A 343 -3.49 1.35 25.03
CA TRP A 343 -2.08 1.31 24.58
C TRP A 343 -1.31 0.10 25.12
N SER A 344 -1.44 -0.18 26.42
CA SER A 344 -0.81 -1.35 27.08
C SER A 344 -1.21 -2.73 26.51
N GLN A 345 -2.29 -2.80 25.73
CA GLN A 345 -2.77 -4.02 25.07
C GLN A 345 -2.36 -4.11 23.59
N THR A 346 -1.74 -3.04 23.05
CA THR A 346 -1.29 -2.95 21.66
C THR A 346 0.18 -3.35 21.51
N THR A 347 0.65 -3.52 20.28
CA THR A 347 2.08 -3.66 20.01
C THR A 347 2.79 -2.32 20.18
N HIS A 348 3.98 -2.34 20.81
CA HIS A 348 4.88 -1.18 20.85
C HIS A 348 6.02 -1.31 19.81
N LYS A 349 5.91 -2.23 18.84
CA LYS A 349 6.85 -2.28 17.70
C LYS A 349 6.45 -1.30 16.59
N VAL A 350 5.15 -1.03 16.47
CA VAL A 350 4.57 -0.15 15.45
C VAL A 350 3.52 0.75 16.10
N LEU A 351 3.65 2.05 15.90
CA LEU A 351 2.58 3.02 16.09
C LEU A 351 2.02 3.38 14.69
N VAL A 352 0.70 3.44 14.54
CA VAL A 352 0.08 3.75 13.25
C VAL A 352 -0.40 5.20 13.22
N GLY A 353 0.07 5.97 12.23
CA GLY A 353 -0.35 7.34 11.96
C GLY A 353 -1.33 7.41 10.81
N LEU A 354 -2.60 7.70 11.09
CA LEU A 354 -3.64 7.74 10.05
C LEU A 354 -4.62 8.87 10.30
N SER A 355 -4.84 9.72 9.29
CA SER A 355 -5.91 10.71 9.34
C SER A 355 -7.25 10.02 9.63
N PRO A 356 -8.06 10.54 10.57
CA PRO A 356 -9.38 10.00 10.81
C PRO A 356 -10.28 10.08 9.57
N ASP A 357 -10.01 10.95 8.60
CA ASP A 357 -10.77 11.07 7.36
C ASP A 357 -10.51 9.91 6.39
N LEU A 358 -9.33 9.29 6.47
CA LEU A 358 -8.99 8.12 5.67
C LEU A 358 -9.61 6.88 6.31
N LYS A 359 -10.87 6.59 6.00
CA LYS A 359 -11.63 5.49 6.62
C LYS A 359 -11.28 4.10 6.07
N THR A 360 -10.59 4.05 4.95
CA THR A 360 -10.06 2.83 4.30
C THR A 360 -8.53 2.83 4.42
N ASN A 361 -7.86 1.82 3.84
CA ASN A 361 -6.40 1.70 3.74
C ASN A 361 -5.69 1.57 5.11
N LEU A 362 -4.68 0.71 5.19
CA LEU A 362 -3.82 0.41 6.35
C LEU A 362 -4.51 -0.09 7.63
N ARG A 363 -5.80 0.21 7.84
CA ARG A 363 -6.58 -0.13 9.04
C ARG A 363 -6.73 -1.62 9.19
N GLU A 364 -6.94 -2.33 8.08
CA GLU A 364 -6.97 -3.79 8.07
C GLU A 364 -5.67 -4.40 8.66
N TYR A 365 -4.52 -3.83 8.27
CA TYR A 365 -3.21 -4.23 8.76
C TYR A 365 -3.01 -3.84 10.22
N ALA A 366 -3.33 -2.59 10.59
CA ALA A 366 -3.25 -2.07 11.95
C ALA A 366 -4.06 -2.93 12.94
N MET A 367 -5.28 -3.31 12.55
CA MET A 367 -6.13 -4.22 13.31
C MET A 367 -5.50 -5.61 13.46
N GLY A 368 -4.98 -6.17 12.37
CA GLY A 368 -4.33 -7.47 12.38
C GLY A 368 -3.14 -7.53 13.35
N ILE A 369 -2.28 -6.51 13.31
CA ILE A 369 -1.08 -6.43 14.17
C ILE A 369 -1.37 -5.89 15.58
N LYS A 370 -2.62 -5.48 15.84
CA LYS A 370 -3.08 -4.84 17.08
C LYS A 370 -2.25 -3.61 17.44
N ALA A 371 -2.05 -2.72 16.47
CA ALA A 371 -1.40 -1.43 16.70
C ALA A 371 -2.40 -0.38 17.17
N ALA A 372 -1.91 0.58 17.95
CA ALA A 372 -2.64 1.82 18.19
C ALA A 372 -2.63 2.67 16.92
N VAL A 373 -3.79 3.27 16.61
CA VAL A 373 -3.97 4.21 15.50
C VAL A 373 -4.19 5.60 16.08
N VAL A 374 -3.34 6.56 15.68
CA VAL A 374 -3.36 7.95 16.15
C VAL A 374 -3.21 8.94 14.99
N TRP A 375 -3.65 10.18 15.20
CA TRP A 375 -3.38 11.31 14.32
C TRP A 375 -3.13 12.55 15.17
N LEU A 376 -1.86 12.76 15.51
CA LEU A 376 -1.42 13.83 16.40
C LEU A 376 -0.40 14.68 15.64
N ASN A 377 -0.65 15.98 15.57
CA ASN A 377 0.19 16.96 14.90
C ASN A 377 1.31 17.45 15.84
N PRO A 378 2.59 17.18 15.54
CA PRO A 378 3.70 17.66 16.35
C PRO A 378 3.80 19.20 16.40
N ALA A 379 3.16 19.93 15.49
CA ALA A 379 3.09 21.39 15.48
C ALA A 379 2.21 21.96 16.62
N VAL A 380 1.31 21.15 17.18
CA VAL A 380 0.35 21.56 18.20
C VAL A 380 0.85 21.08 19.57
N PRO A 381 1.21 21.97 20.51
CA PRO A 381 1.92 21.57 21.74
C PRO A 381 1.22 20.51 22.59
N GLU A 382 -0.12 20.54 22.67
CA GLU A 382 -0.89 19.54 23.44
C GLU A 382 -0.89 18.17 22.76
N GLU A 383 -0.98 18.13 21.42
CA GLU A 383 -0.90 16.90 20.64
C GLU A 383 0.51 16.32 20.63
N GLU A 384 1.53 17.18 20.50
CA GLU A 384 2.94 16.81 20.62
C GLU A 384 3.23 16.18 21.99
N ALA A 385 2.77 16.79 23.08
CA ALA A 385 2.98 16.28 24.43
C ALA A 385 2.37 14.87 24.61
N LEU A 386 1.20 14.62 24.02
CA LEU A 386 0.56 13.31 24.05
C LEU A 386 1.27 12.31 23.14
N LEU A 387 1.65 12.71 21.92
CA LEU A 387 2.41 11.89 20.99
C LEU A 387 3.74 11.43 21.57
N ASN A 388 4.44 12.33 22.29
CA ASN A 388 5.68 12.02 22.99
C ASN A 388 5.51 10.89 24.02
N LYS A 389 4.33 10.78 24.67
CA LYS A 389 4.05 9.66 25.58
C LYS A 389 4.08 8.32 24.82
N PHE A 390 3.37 8.24 23.69
CA PHE A 390 3.37 7.03 22.85
C PHE A 390 4.76 6.67 22.35
N MET A 391 5.49 7.63 21.77
CA MET A 391 6.82 7.34 21.19
C MET A 391 7.86 6.96 22.24
N LYS A 392 7.77 7.48 23.47
CA LYS A 392 8.69 7.12 24.55
C LYS A 392 8.59 5.65 24.97
N ASP A 393 7.42 5.03 24.82
CA ASP A 393 7.20 3.62 25.12
C ASP A 393 7.63 2.68 23.98
N MET A 394 7.99 3.24 22.82
CA MET A 394 8.49 2.51 21.66
C MET A 394 10.00 2.22 21.79
N PRO A 395 10.51 1.12 21.21
CA PRO A 395 11.92 0.78 21.31
C PRO A 395 12.77 1.63 20.36
N TYR A 396 13.59 2.50 20.94
CA TYR A 396 14.57 3.32 20.20
C TYR A 396 15.45 2.44 19.28
N GLY A 397 15.64 2.87 18.04
CA GLY A 397 16.42 2.15 17.02
C GLY A 397 15.71 0.98 16.35
N THR A 398 14.54 0.55 16.83
CA THR A 398 13.80 -0.54 16.20
C THR A 398 12.32 -0.33 15.93
N GLY A 399 11.69 0.59 16.66
CA GLY A 399 10.28 0.93 16.51
C GLY A 399 10.01 1.68 15.20
N LEU A 400 8.79 1.49 14.69
CA LEU A 400 8.35 2.10 13.44
C LEU A 400 7.09 2.94 13.68
N TYR A 401 6.98 4.01 12.90
CA TYR A 401 5.75 4.77 12.72
C TYR A 401 5.19 4.49 11.33
N LEU A 402 4.15 3.67 11.24
CA LEU A 402 3.59 3.20 9.97
C LEU A 402 2.37 4.06 9.58
N GLY A 403 2.33 4.58 8.36
CA GLY A 403 1.34 5.55 7.93
C GLY A 403 1.97 6.91 7.62
N TRP A 404 1.29 8.01 7.94
CA TRP A 404 1.75 9.35 7.57
C TRP A 404 1.52 10.41 8.66
N TRP A 405 1.74 11.67 8.30
CA TRP A 405 1.74 12.82 9.20
C TRP A 405 0.83 13.95 8.69
N PRO A 406 0.29 14.80 9.59
CA PRO A 406 -0.31 16.07 9.20
C PRO A 406 0.66 16.98 8.44
N ASP A 407 1.95 16.91 8.78
CA ASP A 407 3.05 17.60 8.13
C ASP A 407 4.29 16.70 8.12
N GLU A 408 4.83 16.42 6.93
CA GLU A 408 5.95 15.47 6.75
C GLU A 408 7.18 15.90 7.54
N GLN A 409 7.63 17.15 7.36
CA GLN A 409 8.90 17.59 7.92
C GLN A 409 8.87 17.52 9.45
N GLN A 410 7.78 17.97 10.08
CA GLN A 410 7.64 17.92 11.54
C GLN A 410 7.46 16.50 12.05
N GLY A 411 6.71 15.65 11.34
CA GLY A 411 6.49 14.25 11.69
C GLY A 411 7.76 13.40 11.66
N VAL A 412 8.51 13.48 10.56
CA VAL A 412 9.77 12.74 10.39
C VAL A 412 10.84 13.28 11.35
N THR A 413 10.89 14.60 11.57
CA THR A 413 11.73 15.19 12.62
C THR A 413 11.41 14.57 13.97
N LYS A 414 10.12 14.54 14.35
CA LYS A 414 9.68 14.05 15.65
C LYS A 414 10.01 12.58 15.85
N THR A 415 9.73 11.71 14.88
CA THR A 415 10.09 10.28 14.99
C THR A 415 11.59 10.06 15.10
N SER A 416 12.39 10.83 14.36
CA SER A 416 13.84 10.73 14.39
C SER A 416 14.42 11.10 15.77
N GLU A 417 13.87 12.11 16.45
CA GLU A 417 14.25 12.46 17.84
C GLU A 417 14.05 11.28 18.81
N PHE A 418 13.04 10.45 18.58
CA PHE A 418 12.73 9.24 19.34
C PHE A 418 13.36 7.96 18.78
N GLY A 419 14.25 8.08 17.78
CA GLY A 419 14.93 6.93 17.17
C GLY A 419 13.97 5.95 16.48
N LEU A 420 12.87 6.48 15.95
CA LEU A 420 11.88 5.74 15.18
C LEU A 420 12.01 6.10 13.71
N ALA A 421 11.68 5.16 12.83
CA ALA A 421 11.59 5.41 11.40
C ALA A 421 10.13 5.44 10.94
N THR A 422 9.80 6.41 10.11
CA THR A 422 8.49 6.51 9.45
C THR A 422 8.45 5.56 8.25
N VAL A 423 7.31 4.93 8.01
CA VAL A 423 7.07 4.07 6.85
C VAL A 423 5.78 4.54 6.19
N ALA A 424 5.89 5.23 5.05
CA ALA A 424 4.73 5.73 4.32
C ALA A 424 3.88 4.57 3.82
N ALA A 425 2.67 4.47 4.37
CA ALA A 425 1.76 3.35 4.10
C ALA A 425 0.28 3.72 4.35
N ASP A 426 -0.05 4.99 4.55
CA ASP A 426 -1.41 5.40 4.90
C ASP A 426 -2.43 5.03 3.80
N TYR A 427 -2.02 5.06 2.53
CA TYR A 427 -2.79 4.57 1.38
C TYR A 427 -2.46 3.13 0.97
N SER A 428 -1.72 2.36 1.77
CA SER A 428 -1.47 0.93 1.51
C SER A 428 -2.74 0.12 1.77
N SER A 429 -3.20 -0.69 0.83
CA SER A 429 -4.51 -1.34 0.93
C SER A 429 -4.44 -2.80 1.30
N ASN A 430 -3.44 -3.54 0.86
CA ASN A 430 -3.48 -5.01 0.89
C ASN A 430 -2.32 -5.65 1.66
N LEU A 431 -1.69 -4.92 2.60
CA LEU A 431 -0.52 -5.39 3.34
C LEU A 431 -0.75 -6.71 4.08
N SER A 432 -1.93 -7.02 4.61
CA SER A 432 -2.17 -8.33 5.24
C SER A 432 -2.09 -9.50 4.26
N VAL A 433 -2.53 -9.29 3.01
CA VAL A 433 -2.43 -10.29 1.95
C VAL A 433 -0.99 -10.35 1.46
N LEU A 434 -0.40 -9.20 1.14
CA LEU A 434 0.94 -9.12 0.55
C LEU A 434 2.02 -9.63 1.51
N SER A 435 1.94 -9.33 2.81
CA SER A 435 2.92 -9.78 3.82
C SER A 435 2.89 -11.30 4.08
N GLY A 436 1.79 -11.97 3.71
CA GLY A 436 1.63 -13.42 3.80
C GLY A 436 2.16 -14.20 2.59
N THR A 437 2.62 -13.50 1.55
CA THR A 437 3.20 -14.14 0.35
C THR A 437 4.57 -14.76 0.62
N SER A 438 5.10 -15.50 -0.36
CA SER A 438 6.42 -16.16 -0.24
C SER A 438 7.53 -15.18 0.13
N ARG A 439 8.38 -15.57 1.08
CA ARG A 439 9.58 -14.83 1.51
C ARG A 439 10.86 -15.24 0.78
N ASN A 440 10.76 -16.16 -0.16
CA ASN A 440 11.89 -16.52 -1.02
C ASN A 440 12.09 -15.42 -2.04
N ILE A 441 13.24 -14.74 -1.96
CA ILE A 441 13.63 -13.68 -2.89
C ILE A 441 14.67 -14.24 -3.85
N THR A 442 14.39 -14.15 -5.15
CA THR A 442 15.30 -14.55 -6.23
C THR A 442 16.06 -13.33 -6.71
N LEU A 443 17.37 -13.26 -6.46
CA LEU A 443 18.17 -12.09 -6.85
C LEU A 443 18.55 -12.14 -8.34
N PRO A 444 18.53 -10.99 -9.05
CA PRO A 444 19.06 -10.90 -10.39
C PRO A 444 20.58 -11.12 -10.39
N LYS A 445 21.13 -11.51 -11.54
CA LYS A 445 22.60 -11.60 -11.69
C LYS A 445 23.17 -10.18 -11.81
N PRO A 446 24.20 -9.83 -11.02
CA PRO A 446 24.89 -8.56 -11.23
C PRO A 446 25.52 -8.49 -12.63
N PRO A 447 25.49 -7.32 -13.30
CA PRO A 447 26.17 -7.09 -14.56
C PRO A 447 27.67 -7.08 -14.33
N VAL A 448 28.42 -7.16 -15.42
CA VAL A 448 29.89 -7.08 -15.36
C VAL A 448 30.29 -5.61 -15.21
N LYS A 449 31.01 -5.28 -14.15
CA LYS A 449 31.64 -3.97 -13.96
C LYS A 449 32.61 -3.67 -15.12
N PRO A 450 32.51 -2.52 -15.80
CA PRO A 450 33.50 -2.11 -16.79
C PRO A 450 34.85 -1.77 -16.11
N PRO A 451 35.96 -1.72 -16.88
CA PRO A 451 37.21 -1.19 -16.35
C PRO A 451 37.06 0.28 -15.92
N LEU A 452 37.78 0.66 -14.87
CA LEU A 452 37.86 2.04 -14.46
C LEU A 452 38.71 2.84 -15.46
N GLU A 453 38.17 3.95 -15.96
CA GLU A 453 38.80 4.88 -16.88
C GLU A 453 38.63 6.31 -16.38
N ASN A 454 39.36 7.26 -16.98
CA ASN A 454 39.14 8.69 -16.74
C ASN A 454 37.93 9.17 -17.54
N LYS A 455 36.74 8.81 -17.06
CA LYS A 455 35.43 9.17 -17.64
C LYS A 455 34.52 9.82 -16.60
N VAL A 456 33.44 10.41 -17.10
CA VAL A 456 32.27 10.78 -16.30
C VAL A 456 31.38 9.55 -16.18
N TYR A 457 31.30 8.98 -14.98
CA TYR A 457 30.31 7.95 -14.67
C TYR A 457 29.02 8.64 -14.23
N LEU A 458 27.92 8.34 -14.92
CA LEU A 458 26.60 8.91 -14.66
C LEU A 458 25.66 7.80 -14.19
N THR A 459 24.94 8.03 -13.09
CA THR A 459 23.87 7.14 -12.62
C THR A 459 22.57 7.90 -12.44
N TYR A 460 21.46 7.28 -12.88
CA TYR A 460 20.10 7.79 -12.67
C TYR A 460 19.37 6.95 -11.63
N ILE A 461 18.56 7.61 -10.80
CA ILE A 461 17.77 6.98 -9.73
C ILE A 461 16.34 7.54 -9.75
N VAL A 462 15.34 6.66 -9.68
CA VAL A 462 13.94 7.03 -9.41
C VAL A 462 13.71 6.98 -7.89
N SER A 463 13.22 8.08 -7.30
CA SER A 463 12.98 8.21 -5.85
C SER A 463 11.63 7.62 -5.39
N ASP A 464 11.27 7.91 -4.12
CA ASP A 464 10.00 7.59 -3.46
C ASP A 464 9.72 6.10 -3.22
N GLY A 465 10.70 5.23 -3.40
CA GLY A 465 10.56 3.80 -3.19
C GLY A 465 10.50 3.33 -1.73
N ASP A 466 10.86 4.17 -0.77
CA ASP A 466 10.67 3.88 0.66
C ASP A 466 9.17 3.77 1.01
N ASN A 467 8.32 4.37 0.19
CA ASN A 467 6.89 4.47 0.35
C ASN A 467 6.18 3.18 -0.15
N LEU A 468 5.58 2.42 0.78
CA LEU A 468 4.93 1.13 0.47
C LEU A 468 3.66 1.29 -0.39
N GLN A 469 2.92 2.39 -0.24
CA GLN A 469 1.76 2.68 -1.09
C GLN A 469 2.15 3.12 -2.51
N TYR A 470 3.33 3.71 -2.70
CA TYR A 470 3.88 3.95 -4.04
C TYR A 470 4.17 2.62 -4.74
N ILE A 471 4.74 1.65 -4.01
CA ILE A 471 4.94 0.30 -4.52
C ILE A 471 3.59 -0.36 -4.86
N GLU A 472 2.61 -0.31 -3.96
CA GLU A 472 1.29 -0.90 -4.23
C GLU A 472 0.56 -0.23 -5.41
N GLY A 473 0.70 1.07 -5.60
CA GLY A 473 -0.11 1.87 -6.53
C GLY A 473 0.61 2.30 -7.81
N THR A 474 1.55 3.23 -7.71
CA THR A 474 2.10 3.95 -8.87
C THR A 474 3.23 3.18 -9.56
N LEU A 475 4.11 2.51 -8.81
CA LEU A 475 5.26 1.79 -9.36
C LEU A 475 4.90 0.84 -10.51
N PRO A 476 3.82 0.01 -10.45
CA PRO A 476 3.41 -0.84 -11.57
C PRO A 476 3.37 -0.13 -12.93
N LYS A 477 2.90 1.13 -12.96
CA LYS A 477 2.80 1.91 -14.21
C LYS A 477 4.16 2.23 -14.82
N LEU A 478 5.17 2.43 -13.99
CA LEU A 478 6.54 2.69 -14.42
C LEU A 478 7.30 1.39 -14.71
N TRP A 479 7.07 0.36 -13.88
CA TRP A 479 7.70 -0.95 -14.01
C TRP A 479 7.21 -1.72 -15.25
N ASP A 480 5.97 -1.55 -15.67
CA ASP A 480 5.44 -2.18 -16.88
C ASP A 480 5.59 -1.32 -18.14
N ASN A 481 6.34 -0.21 -18.06
CA ASN A 481 6.64 0.58 -19.25
C ASN A 481 7.32 -0.32 -20.32
N PRO A 482 6.79 -0.36 -21.56
CA PRO A 482 7.30 -1.25 -22.60
C PRO A 482 8.74 -0.95 -23.03
N ASP A 483 9.21 0.27 -22.76
CA ASP A 483 10.58 0.72 -23.03
C ASP A 483 11.53 0.48 -21.84
N ARG A 484 11.05 -0.09 -20.73
CA ARG A 484 11.90 -0.43 -19.58
C ARG A 484 13.02 -1.38 -19.97
N GLY A 485 14.21 -1.07 -19.47
CA GLY A 485 15.43 -1.84 -19.68
C GLY A 485 16.35 -1.28 -20.76
N LYS A 486 16.00 -0.15 -21.40
CA LYS A 486 16.90 0.58 -22.31
C LYS A 486 17.99 1.38 -21.57
N ILE A 487 17.69 1.82 -20.35
CA ILE A 487 18.50 2.78 -19.59
C ILE A 487 18.98 2.11 -18.30
N PRO A 488 20.28 2.15 -17.96
CA PRO A 488 20.76 1.78 -16.64
C PRO A 488 20.11 2.66 -15.55
N LEU A 489 19.22 2.09 -14.74
CA LEU A 489 18.36 2.83 -13.82
C LEU A 489 18.30 2.18 -12.44
N GLY A 490 18.49 3.01 -11.41
CA GLY A 490 18.23 2.67 -10.03
C GLY A 490 16.78 2.89 -9.65
N TRP A 491 16.12 1.87 -9.15
CA TRP A 491 14.76 1.97 -8.61
C TRP A 491 14.85 1.93 -7.10
N THR A 492 14.50 3.03 -6.43
CA THR A 492 14.36 2.96 -4.98
C THR A 492 13.19 2.04 -4.63
N VAL A 493 13.36 1.26 -3.56
CA VAL A 493 12.35 0.40 -2.94
C VAL A 493 12.65 0.28 -1.44
N SER A 494 11.65 -0.04 -0.63
CA SER A 494 11.85 -0.19 0.82
C SER A 494 12.44 -1.57 1.15
N PRO A 495 13.56 -1.66 1.89
CA PRO A 495 14.06 -2.93 2.42
C PRO A 495 13.03 -3.66 3.29
N LEU A 496 12.09 -2.93 3.90
CA LEU A 496 10.97 -3.50 4.66
C LEU A 496 10.02 -4.36 3.81
N MET A 497 10.06 -4.27 2.48
CA MET A 497 9.27 -5.15 1.61
C MET A 497 9.57 -6.63 1.86
N ALA A 498 10.77 -6.96 2.35
CA ALA A 498 11.11 -8.31 2.80
C ALA A 498 10.20 -8.85 3.92
N ASP A 499 9.46 -7.97 4.60
CA ASP A 499 8.40 -8.29 5.53
C ASP A 499 7.00 -7.89 5.07
N ALA A 500 6.83 -6.68 4.54
CA ALA A 500 5.53 -6.10 4.23
C ALA A 500 4.88 -6.69 2.96
N MET A 501 5.68 -7.04 1.95
CA MET A 501 5.21 -7.51 0.65
C MET A 501 6.28 -8.35 -0.07
N PRO A 502 6.74 -9.46 0.53
CA PRO A 502 7.93 -10.16 0.04
C PRO A 502 7.75 -10.79 -1.35
N GLY A 503 6.53 -11.22 -1.71
CA GLY A 503 6.23 -11.68 -3.06
C GLY A 503 6.34 -10.57 -4.11
N VAL A 504 5.98 -9.32 -3.75
CA VAL A 504 6.18 -8.16 -4.62
C VAL A 504 7.67 -7.88 -4.82
N LEU A 505 8.46 -7.93 -3.74
CA LEU A 505 9.91 -7.79 -3.82
C LEU A 505 10.57 -8.87 -4.70
N ASP A 506 10.15 -10.13 -4.57
CA ASP A 506 10.62 -11.21 -5.45
C ASP A 506 10.19 -11.00 -6.91
N TYR A 507 8.95 -10.54 -7.15
CA TYR A 507 8.49 -10.19 -8.50
C TYR A 507 9.36 -9.13 -9.15
N LEU A 508 9.65 -8.02 -8.45
CA LEU A 508 10.52 -6.97 -8.96
C LEU A 508 11.93 -7.51 -9.26
N ASN A 509 12.52 -8.28 -8.34
CA ASN A 509 13.85 -8.85 -8.59
C ASN A 509 13.89 -9.85 -9.77
N ARG A 510 12.88 -10.71 -9.92
CA ARG A 510 12.82 -11.68 -11.04
C ARG A 510 12.54 -11.04 -12.39
N THR A 511 11.84 -9.91 -12.41
CA THR A 511 11.46 -9.19 -13.63
C THR A 511 12.33 -7.97 -13.90
N ALA A 512 13.37 -7.74 -13.09
CA ALA A 512 14.42 -6.78 -13.36
C ALA A 512 15.15 -7.15 -14.65
N THR A 513 15.35 -6.18 -15.53
CA THR A 513 16.21 -6.33 -16.72
C THR A 513 17.67 -6.19 -16.32
N ASP A 514 18.60 -6.42 -17.25
CA ASP A 514 20.03 -6.21 -17.02
C ASP A 514 20.36 -4.75 -16.64
N ASN A 515 19.49 -3.80 -17.01
CA ASN A 515 19.65 -2.37 -16.75
C ASN A 515 18.89 -1.88 -15.51
N ASP A 516 18.13 -2.75 -14.83
CA ASP A 516 17.44 -2.39 -13.59
C ASP A 516 18.26 -2.84 -12.38
N VAL A 517 18.33 -1.98 -11.36
CA VAL A 517 18.79 -2.38 -10.02
C VAL A 517 17.88 -1.80 -8.95
N LEU A 518 17.50 -2.64 -7.98
CA LEU A 518 16.78 -2.20 -6.81
C LEU A 518 17.77 -1.66 -5.77
N ILE A 519 17.53 -0.45 -5.28
CA ILE A 519 18.31 0.18 -4.22
C ILE A 519 17.39 0.61 -3.09
N SER A 520 17.93 0.86 -1.89
CA SER A 520 17.08 1.31 -0.79
C SER A 520 16.53 2.71 -1.07
N GLY A 521 15.24 2.92 -0.83
CA GLY A 521 14.69 4.24 -0.57
C GLY A 521 15.21 4.84 0.75
N PRO A 522 14.99 6.14 0.99
CA PRO A 522 15.51 6.81 2.17
C PRO A 522 14.79 6.35 3.45
N SER A 523 15.46 6.19 4.60
CA SER A 523 16.91 6.21 4.85
C SER A 523 17.38 4.81 5.26
N GLY A 524 16.98 3.79 4.49
CA GLY A 524 17.18 2.38 4.85
C GLY A 524 15.87 1.69 5.22
N MET A 525 15.79 1.13 6.43
CA MET A 525 14.60 0.42 6.92
C MET A 525 13.34 1.27 7.10
N GLY A 526 13.42 2.58 6.89
CA GLY A 526 12.31 3.50 6.95
C GLY A 526 12.84 4.93 6.82
N TYR A 527 11.92 5.84 6.53
CA TYR A 527 12.23 7.24 6.36
C TYR A 527 12.50 7.91 7.71
N THR A 528 13.71 8.44 7.86
CA THR A 528 14.18 9.10 9.07
C THR A 528 15.30 10.08 8.73
N TYR A 529 15.50 11.08 9.59
CA TYR A 529 16.62 12.02 9.54
C TYR A 529 17.70 11.54 10.51
N PRO A 530 18.66 10.69 10.06
CA PRO A 530 19.64 10.10 10.96
C PRO A 530 20.52 11.13 11.69
N ASN A 531 20.65 12.35 11.15
CA ASN A 531 21.37 13.43 11.83
C ASN A 531 20.71 13.87 13.16
N LEU A 532 19.42 13.58 13.36
CA LEU A 532 18.67 13.94 14.56
C LEU A 532 18.66 12.85 15.63
N TRP A 533 19.27 11.70 15.37
CA TRP A 533 19.35 10.60 16.32
C TRP A 533 20.39 10.94 17.39
N THR A 534 19.96 10.97 18.65
CA THR A 534 20.80 11.38 19.78
C THR A 534 21.41 10.22 20.56
N ASP A 535 20.84 9.01 20.46
CA ASP A 535 21.44 7.79 20.99
C ASP A 535 22.20 7.03 19.91
N GLN A 536 23.53 7.07 20.00
CA GLN A 536 24.43 6.42 19.05
C GLN A 536 24.19 4.91 18.98
N LYS A 537 23.91 4.22 20.11
CA LYS A 537 23.65 2.77 20.08
C LYS A 537 22.38 2.42 19.31
N GLY A 538 21.37 3.28 19.43
CA GLY A 538 20.14 3.19 18.67
C GLY A 538 20.39 3.35 17.17
N LEU A 539 21.19 4.36 16.80
CA LEU A 539 21.58 4.61 15.41
C LEU A 539 22.36 3.43 14.80
N ASP A 540 23.33 2.92 15.54
CA ASP A 540 24.13 1.74 15.18
C ASP A 540 23.25 0.52 14.98
N GLN A 541 22.29 0.30 15.89
CA GLN A 541 21.31 -0.78 15.77
C GLN A 541 20.41 -0.61 14.54
N PHE A 542 19.99 0.62 14.23
CA PHE A 542 19.19 0.90 13.05
C PHE A 542 19.94 0.52 11.78
N PHE A 543 21.20 0.95 11.61
CA PHE A 543 21.98 0.61 10.42
C PHE A 543 22.40 -0.86 10.35
N ALA A 544 22.65 -1.53 11.48
CA ALA A 544 22.86 -2.97 11.52
C ALA A 544 21.64 -3.76 11.01
N ARG A 545 20.42 -3.28 11.34
CA ARG A 545 19.18 -3.85 10.82
C ARG A 545 19.00 -3.51 9.35
N THR A 546 19.29 -2.28 8.94
CA THR A 546 19.29 -1.87 7.52
C THR A 546 20.18 -2.78 6.68
N ASN A 547 21.41 -3.03 7.12
CA ASN A 547 22.32 -3.98 6.47
C ASN A 547 21.69 -5.37 6.28
N THR A 548 21.09 -5.90 7.35
CA THR A 548 20.46 -7.22 7.34
C THR A 548 19.29 -7.30 6.34
N TYR A 549 18.45 -6.28 6.29
CA TYR A 549 17.28 -6.27 5.41
C TYR A 549 17.64 -5.97 3.96
N MET A 550 18.59 -5.07 3.74
CA MET A 550 19.12 -4.81 2.40
C MET A 550 19.76 -6.07 1.82
N SER A 551 20.58 -6.79 2.60
CA SER A 551 21.11 -8.10 2.22
C SER A 551 20.01 -9.11 1.87
N ARG A 552 18.96 -9.21 2.69
CA ARG A 552 17.80 -10.10 2.42
C ARG A 552 17.03 -9.69 1.16
N ALA A 553 16.98 -8.40 0.87
CA ALA A 553 16.24 -7.85 -0.25
C ALA A 553 17.04 -7.79 -1.56
N GLY A 554 18.35 -8.06 -1.51
CA GLY A 554 19.23 -7.96 -2.67
C GLY A 554 19.72 -6.56 -2.99
N MET A 555 19.66 -5.64 -2.03
CA MET A 555 20.07 -4.25 -2.21
C MET A 555 21.45 -4.03 -1.58
N ASN A 556 22.33 -3.31 -2.27
CA ASN A 556 23.68 -3.00 -1.80
C ASN A 556 24.04 -1.51 -1.93
N VAL A 557 23.11 -0.67 -2.38
CA VAL A 557 23.24 0.80 -2.40
C VAL A 557 22.13 1.39 -1.54
N LEU A 558 22.53 2.21 -0.57
CA LEU A 558 21.62 2.91 0.34
C LEU A 558 21.37 4.34 -0.15
N THR A 559 20.15 4.85 0.00
CA THR A 559 19.89 6.29 -0.10
C THR A 559 19.57 6.83 1.28
N VAL A 560 20.07 8.03 1.60
CA VAL A 560 19.88 8.70 2.89
C VAL A 560 19.26 10.07 2.67
N TRP A 561 18.23 10.40 3.45
CA TRP A 561 17.57 11.69 3.43
C TRP A 561 17.57 12.32 4.82
N ASN A 562 18.07 13.56 4.92
CA ASN A 562 17.90 14.40 6.11
C ASN A 562 17.01 15.60 5.78
N THR A 563 17.40 16.38 4.78
CA THR A 563 16.55 17.38 4.12
C THR A 563 17.01 17.47 2.66
N VAL A 564 16.30 18.19 1.80
CA VAL A 564 16.66 18.35 0.37
C VAL A 564 18.11 18.84 0.17
N VAL A 565 18.64 19.62 1.11
CA VAL A 565 20.02 20.16 1.10
C VAL A 565 20.84 19.72 2.31
N GLY A 566 20.36 18.72 3.06
CA GLY A 566 20.92 18.31 4.34
C GLY A 566 22.04 17.28 4.17
N PRO A 567 23.31 17.64 4.44
CA PRO A 567 24.42 16.71 4.32
C PRO A 567 24.35 15.60 5.36
N THR A 568 25.14 14.54 5.18
CA THR A 568 25.26 13.46 6.17
C THR A 568 26.31 13.81 7.22
N ASN A 569 25.93 13.83 8.49
CA ASN A 569 26.89 14.08 9.57
C ASN A 569 27.95 12.97 9.64
N PRO A 570 29.20 13.29 10.05
CA PRO A 570 30.26 12.30 10.15
C PRO A 570 29.89 11.07 10.99
N ASN A 571 29.24 11.23 12.15
CA ASN A 571 28.84 10.10 13.00
C ASN A 571 27.84 9.15 12.32
N VAL A 572 26.94 9.68 11.48
CA VAL A 572 26.01 8.88 10.69
C VAL A 572 26.77 8.08 9.63
N GLY A 573 27.66 8.75 8.88
CA GLY A 573 28.50 8.07 7.89
C GLY A 573 29.41 6.99 8.50
N GLN A 574 29.97 7.24 9.68
CA GLN A 574 30.75 6.24 10.43
C GLN A 574 29.87 5.06 10.88
N SER A 575 28.68 5.31 11.39
CA SER A 575 27.74 4.25 11.80
C SER A 575 27.31 3.37 10.61
N ILE A 576 27.05 3.97 9.44
CA ILE A 576 26.79 3.21 8.20
C ILE A 576 28.01 2.35 7.84
N ALA A 577 29.22 2.92 7.88
CA ALA A 577 30.44 2.19 7.53
C ALA A 577 30.70 1.00 8.47
N GLU A 578 30.48 1.17 9.77
CA GLU A 578 30.72 0.13 10.79
C GLU A 578 29.61 -0.93 10.84
N HIS A 579 28.36 -0.55 10.62
CA HIS A 579 27.20 -1.42 10.86
C HIS A 579 26.47 -1.86 9.59
N ALA A 580 26.81 -1.29 8.43
CA ALA A 580 26.33 -1.75 7.14
C ALA A 580 27.46 -2.10 6.15
N PRO A 581 28.39 -2.99 6.54
CA PRO A 581 29.57 -3.30 5.73
C PRO A 581 29.24 -3.98 4.40
N SER A 582 28.06 -4.60 4.24
CA SER A 582 27.68 -5.25 2.97
C SER A 582 27.37 -4.27 1.84
N LEU A 583 27.24 -2.98 2.14
CA LEU A 583 26.90 -1.95 1.16
C LEU A 583 28.12 -1.55 0.31
N LEU A 584 27.89 -1.35 -0.99
CA LEU A 584 28.88 -0.76 -1.89
C LEU A 584 29.14 0.71 -1.55
N GLY A 585 28.08 1.42 -1.19
CA GLY A 585 28.11 2.83 -0.84
C GLY A 585 26.71 3.36 -0.56
N PHE A 586 26.63 4.66 -0.32
CA PHE A 586 25.36 5.32 -0.14
C PHE A 586 25.30 6.69 -0.82
N THR A 587 24.11 7.09 -1.22
CA THR A 587 23.83 8.46 -1.65
C THR A 587 23.21 9.23 -0.50
N SER A 588 23.46 10.54 -0.44
CA SER A 588 22.69 11.46 0.38
C SER A 588 22.22 12.66 -0.43
N GLN A 589 21.22 13.35 0.11
CA GLN A 589 20.88 14.68 -0.38
C GLN A 589 21.98 15.70 -0.02
N GLY A 590 21.99 16.82 -0.72
CA GLY A 590 23.05 17.85 -0.60
C GLY A 590 23.18 18.72 -1.85
N ASN A 591 23.01 18.13 -3.04
CA ASN A 591 23.11 18.83 -4.33
C ASN A 591 24.50 19.43 -4.60
N THR A 592 25.56 18.77 -4.13
CA THR A 592 26.95 19.25 -4.25
C THR A 592 27.86 18.35 -5.08
N GLY A 593 27.53 17.06 -5.21
CA GLY A 593 28.41 16.07 -5.84
C GLY A 593 29.57 15.59 -4.96
N VAL A 594 29.68 16.07 -3.71
CA VAL A 594 30.81 15.74 -2.82
C VAL A 594 30.82 14.25 -2.47
N ILE A 595 32.00 13.64 -2.56
CA ILE A 595 32.25 12.25 -2.16
C ILE A 595 33.11 12.24 -0.90
N SER A 596 32.62 11.58 0.14
CA SER A 596 33.33 11.32 1.39
C SER A 596 33.54 9.82 1.56
N VAL A 597 34.66 9.43 2.17
CA VAL A 597 34.92 8.04 2.58
C VAL A 597 34.90 7.97 4.09
N TYR A 598 34.03 7.12 4.64
CA TYR A 598 33.86 6.90 6.07
C TYR A 598 34.51 5.57 6.46
N ASN A 599 35.14 5.55 7.65
CA ASN A 599 35.91 4.44 8.20
C ASN A 599 36.82 3.73 7.18
N ASP A 600 37.46 4.50 6.28
CA ASP A 600 38.30 4.00 5.18
C ASP A 600 37.69 2.84 4.37
N SER A 601 36.35 2.75 4.30
CA SER A 601 35.66 1.56 3.77
C SER A 601 34.34 1.87 3.04
N MET A 602 33.64 2.93 3.41
CA MET A 602 32.31 3.24 2.90
C MET A 602 32.30 4.58 2.16
N PRO A 603 32.21 4.59 0.82
CA PRO A 603 31.99 5.83 0.08
C PRO A 603 30.53 6.29 0.23
N GLY A 604 30.36 7.56 0.59
CA GLY A 604 29.09 8.28 0.56
C GLY A 604 29.18 9.44 -0.41
N GLN A 605 28.14 9.63 -1.23
CA GLN A 605 28.07 10.74 -2.17
C GLN A 605 26.82 11.60 -1.95
N GLU A 606 27.03 12.90 -1.77
CA GLU A 606 25.97 13.88 -1.97
C GLU A 606 25.65 13.98 -3.46
N LEU A 607 24.42 13.69 -3.85
CA LEU A 607 24.00 13.74 -5.26
C LEU A 607 24.26 15.12 -5.86
N GLN A 608 24.52 15.19 -7.17
CA GLN A 608 24.57 16.45 -7.91
C GLN A 608 23.18 17.07 -8.01
N LYS A 609 22.17 16.22 -8.21
CA LYS A 609 20.77 16.58 -8.12
C LYS A 609 20.00 15.49 -7.40
N GLY A 610 19.55 15.82 -6.21
CA GLY A 610 18.55 15.11 -5.44
C GLY A 610 17.15 15.60 -5.78
N TYR A 611 16.22 14.66 -5.89
CA TYR A 611 14.78 14.93 -6.04
C TYR A 611 14.44 15.92 -7.19
N GLY A 612 15.06 15.71 -8.36
CA GLY A 612 14.74 16.44 -9.59
C GLY A 612 13.30 16.28 -10.00
N SER A 613 12.67 17.36 -10.48
CA SER A 613 11.23 17.44 -10.72
C SER A 613 10.87 17.82 -12.16
N SER A 614 11.86 17.86 -13.04
CA SER A 614 11.69 18.21 -14.46
C SER A 614 12.72 17.49 -15.33
N GLU A 615 12.40 17.28 -16.61
CA GLU A 615 13.33 16.70 -17.59
C GLU A 615 14.69 17.44 -17.64
N PRO A 616 14.77 18.80 -17.64
CA PRO A 616 16.06 19.50 -17.63
C PRO A 616 16.95 19.22 -16.41
N ASP A 617 16.39 18.81 -15.26
CA ASP A 617 17.18 18.42 -14.10
C ASP A 617 18.04 17.17 -14.39
N LEU A 618 17.66 16.34 -15.36
CA LEU A 618 18.37 15.11 -15.74
C LEU A 618 19.63 15.37 -16.57
N THR A 619 19.75 16.54 -17.18
CA THR A 619 20.86 16.88 -18.11
C THR A 619 21.70 18.06 -17.62
N THR A 620 21.07 19.14 -17.15
CA THR A 620 21.75 20.39 -16.79
C THR A 620 22.83 20.18 -15.72
N TYR A 621 22.51 19.40 -14.68
CA TYR A 621 23.44 19.15 -13.57
C TYR A 621 24.62 18.25 -13.98
N VAL A 622 24.43 17.41 -14.99
CA VAL A 622 25.51 16.61 -15.59
C VAL A 622 26.47 17.54 -16.34
N GLU A 623 25.92 18.40 -17.20
CA GLU A 623 26.71 19.39 -17.95
C GLU A 623 27.47 20.35 -17.03
N ASP A 624 26.84 20.81 -15.95
CA ASP A 624 27.47 21.68 -14.96
C ASP A 624 28.63 21.00 -14.23
N ALA A 625 28.47 19.73 -13.83
CA ALA A 625 29.55 18.96 -13.23
C ALA A 625 30.73 18.80 -14.20
N MET A 626 30.45 18.50 -15.47
CA MET A 626 31.47 18.34 -16.52
C MET A 626 32.31 19.59 -16.77
N LYS A 627 31.75 20.80 -16.62
CA LYS A 627 32.51 22.06 -16.77
C LYS A 627 33.71 22.18 -15.82
N THR A 628 33.68 21.45 -14.71
CA THR A 628 34.74 21.46 -13.68
C THR A 628 35.63 20.23 -13.71
N TRP A 629 35.41 19.30 -14.66
CA TRP A 629 36.15 18.06 -14.76
C TRP A 629 37.57 18.28 -15.31
N ASP A 630 38.56 17.67 -14.66
CA ASP A 630 39.98 17.82 -15.02
C ASP A 630 40.45 16.84 -16.12
N HIS A 631 39.61 15.90 -16.52
CA HIS A 631 39.90 14.80 -17.47
C HIS A 631 41.06 13.86 -17.06
N ASN A 632 41.64 14.03 -15.86
CA ASN A 632 42.77 13.24 -15.35
C ASN A 632 42.35 12.21 -14.30
N THR A 633 41.17 12.41 -13.70
CA THR A 633 40.56 11.50 -12.73
C THR A 633 39.12 11.19 -13.13
N PRO A 634 38.53 10.05 -12.75
CA PRO A 634 37.12 9.80 -13.00
C PRO A 634 36.23 10.82 -12.26
N LEU A 635 35.19 11.30 -12.92
CA LEU A 635 34.12 12.11 -12.33
C LEU A 635 32.89 11.25 -12.11
N PHE A 636 32.22 11.42 -10.97
CA PHE A 636 31.06 10.63 -10.57
C PHE A 636 29.86 11.57 -10.41
N VAL A 637 28.83 11.38 -11.24
CA VAL A 637 27.61 12.20 -11.27
C VAL A 637 26.39 11.34 -10.96
N GLY A 638 25.75 11.60 -9.82
CA GLY A 638 24.51 10.96 -9.40
C GLY A 638 23.32 11.90 -9.51
N ILE A 639 22.29 11.47 -10.23
CA ILE A 639 21.04 12.21 -10.42
C ILE A 639 19.87 11.35 -9.93
N GLN A 640 19.06 11.91 -9.04
CA GLN A 640 17.81 11.30 -8.58
C GLN A 640 16.64 12.21 -8.94
N ALA A 641 15.56 11.63 -9.48
CA ALA A 641 14.35 12.36 -9.83
C ALA A 641 13.08 11.66 -9.33
N GLN A 642 12.05 12.47 -9.10
CA GLN A 642 10.79 12.03 -8.52
C GLN A 642 9.77 11.56 -9.56
N PRO A 643 9.05 10.45 -9.30
CA PRO A 643 8.19 9.79 -10.28
C PRO A 643 6.85 10.50 -10.55
N TRP A 644 6.54 11.57 -9.80
CA TRP A 644 5.29 12.32 -9.88
C TRP A 644 5.27 13.36 -11.00
N SER A 645 6.44 13.85 -11.43
CA SER A 645 6.55 14.80 -12.55
C SER A 645 7.63 14.43 -13.57
N VAL A 646 8.50 13.47 -13.26
CA VAL A 646 9.50 12.95 -14.21
C VAL A 646 9.08 11.55 -14.62
N SER A 647 8.81 11.38 -15.91
CA SER A 647 8.37 10.12 -16.51
C SER A 647 9.56 9.25 -16.92
N TYR A 648 9.30 7.97 -17.22
CA TYR A 648 10.34 7.10 -17.81
C TYR A 648 10.88 7.65 -19.13
N GLN A 649 10.02 8.31 -19.93
CA GLN A 649 10.40 8.91 -21.20
C GLN A 649 11.39 10.07 -21.03
N ASP A 650 11.34 10.80 -19.91
CA ASP A 650 12.29 11.88 -19.63
C ASP A 650 13.69 11.31 -19.34
N PHE A 651 13.76 10.18 -18.64
CA PHE A 651 15.02 9.44 -18.50
C PHE A 651 15.55 8.91 -19.84
N GLU A 652 14.67 8.44 -20.73
CA GLU A 652 15.07 7.97 -22.07
C GLU A 652 15.66 9.11 -22.89
N GLN A 653 15.01 10.28 -22.88
CA GLN A 653 15.52 11.48 -23.54
C GLN A 653 16.88 11.90 -22.99
N ALA A 654 17.06 11.89 -21.66
CA ALA A 654 18.34 12.20 -21.04
C ALA A 654 19.44 11.17 -21.36
N TYR A 655 19.10 9.88 -21.41
CA TYR A 655 20.00 8.82 -21.84
C TYR A 655 20.43 9.03 -23.30
N ASP A 656 19.48 9.28 -24.20
CA ASP A 656 19.73 9.52 -25.61
C ASP A 656 20.57 10.78 -25.86
N TYR A 657 20.43 11.78 -25.01
CA TYR A 657 21.24 13.00 -25.05
C TYR A 657 22.73 12.74 -24.79
N PHE A 658 23.07 11.79 -23.90
CA PHE A 658 24.45 11.53 -23.48
C PHE A 658 25.08 10.24 -24.06
N LYS A 659 24.29 9.29 -24.57
CA LYS A 659 24.79 7.94 -24.96
C LYS A 659 25.93 7.94 -25.98
N ASP A 660 25.97 8.93 -26.89
CA ASP A 660 26.99 9.04 -27.93
C ASP A 660 28.23 9.82 -27.48
N ASN A 661 28.20 10.41 -26.27
CA ASN A 661 29.34 11.10 -25.69
C ASN A 661 30.34 10.08 -25.11
N LYS A 662 31.51 9.97 -25.75
CA LYS A 662 32.55 8.99 -25.39
C LYS A 662 33.18 9.21 -24.02
N ASP A 663 33.06 10.42 -23.49
CA ASP A 663 33.57 10.79 -22.15
C ASP A 663 32.62 10.35 -21.04
N ILE A 664 31.36 10.01 -21.37
CA ILE A 664 30.34 9.61 -20.41
C ILE A 664 30.11 8.11 -20.48
N ALA A 665 30.03 7.47 -19.31
CA ALA A 665 29.57 6.11 -19.14
C ALA A 665 28.35 6.11 -18.20
N ILE A 666 27.17 5.88 -18.78
CA ILE A 666 25.93 5.76 -18.00
C ILE A 666 25.87 4.33 -17.46
N VAL A 667 25.80 4.20 -16.13
CA VAL A 667 25.87 2.93 -15.43
C VAL A 667 24.82 2.86 -14.32
N ARG A 668 24.47 1.64 -13.92
CA ARG A 668 23.58 1.42 -12.77
C ARG A 668 24.25 1.87 -11.46
N PRO A 669 23.46 2.24 -10.44
CA PRO A 669 24.00 2.64 -9.13
C PRO A 669 24.98 1.65 -8.47
N ASP A 670 24.77 0.35 -8.61
CA ASP A 670 25.66 -0.64 -8.03
C ASP A 670 27.03 -0.64 -8.73
N VAL A 671 27.05 -0.70 -10.06
CA VAL A 671 28.27 -0.59 -10.88
C VAL A 671 28.97 0.76 -10.65
N TYR A 672 28.18 1.82 -10.50
CA TYR A 672 28.67 3.16 -10.19
C TYR A 672 29.49 3.19 -8.89
N PHE A 673 28.97 2.60 -7.81
CA PHE A 673 29.71 2.52 -6.54
C PHE A 673 30.88 1.54 -6.60
N GLU A 674 30.80 0.44 -7.36
CA GLU A 674 31.95 -0.44 -7.58
C GLU A 674 33.14 0.30 -8.23
N LEU A 675 32.87 1.12 -9.25
CA LEU A 675 33.87 1.98 -9.90
C LEU A 675 34.39 3.06 -8.94
N MET A 676 33.50 3.64 -8.14
CA MET A 676 33.89 4.63 -7.12
C MET A 676 34.84 4.02 -6.09
N ARG A 677 34.54 2.83 -5.59
CA ARG A 677 35.39 2.09 -4.65
C ARG A 677 36.78 1.85 -5.23
N GLU A 678 36.86 1.36 -6.47
CA GLU A 678 38.13 1.16 -7.17
C GLU A 678 38.93 2.47 -7.30
N SER A 679 38.27 3.57 -7.65
CA SER A 679 38.91 4.90 -7.78
C SER A 679 39.45 5.45 -6.45
N LYS A 680 38.90 4.97 -5.32
CA LYS A 680 39.32 5.33 -3.96
C LYS A 680 40.22 4.28 -3.32
N HIS A 681 40.70 3.30 -4.09
CA HIS A 681 41.53 2.19 -3.61
C HIS A 681 40.88 1.34 -2.51
N LEU A 682 39.55 1.24 -2.54
CA LEU A 682 38.76 0.37 -1.67
C LEU A 682 38.51 -1.00 -2.35
N PRO A 683 38.27 -2.08 -1.60
CA PRO A 683 37.83 -3.35 -2.17
C PRO A 683 36.53 -3.15 -2.97
N VAL A 684 36.51 -3.55 -4.24
CA VAL A 684 35.37 -3.35 -5.15
C VAL A 684 34.09 -3.99 -4.59
N HIS A 685 34.19 -5.24 -4.15
CA HIS A 685 33.12 -5.91 -3.42
C HIS A 685 33.51 -5.91 -1.94
N PRO A 686 32.74 -5.25 -1.06
CA PRO A 686 33.00 -5.27 0.37
C PRO A 686 32.78 -6.69 0.92
N GLU A 687 33.58 -7.08 1.92
CA GLU A 687 33.33 -8.33 2.65
C GLU A 687 32.24 -8.10 3.72
N PRO A 688 31.32 -9.06 3.92
CA PRO A 688 30.21 -8.94 4.88
C PRO A 688 30.62 -8.82 6.35
#